data_AF-G8NW89-F1
#
_entry.id   AF-G8NW89-F1
#
_cell.length_a   1.000
_cell.length_b   1.000
_cell.length_c   1.000
_cell.angle_alpha   90.00
_cell.angle_beta   90.00
_cell.angle_gamma   90.00
#
_symmetry.space_group_name_H-M   'P 1'
#
loop_
_entity.id
_entity.type
_entity.pdbx_description
1 polymer ?
#
loop_
_entity_poly.entity_id
_entity_poly.type
_entity_poly.pdbx_seq_one_letter_code
_entity_poly.pdbx_strand_id
1 'polypeptide(L)'
;MKNLRIPTQTLIRILGACSFVTISFLAASNTTVHGQASAHAAATPSAEDNTQYFTQKVRPVLAQRCYQCHTTEMAGGLRLDSLDGVLKGGDSGPAMVPGDPEKSLLIKAVRQTGDLKMPPKGDKLADGDIADLVEWVRRGGSWDSAEPSKPVVALLTSAQAKGTPGDDFFETKVRPILANSCGSCHQDRAAGGLSLTSRESILKGGDTGPAIVSGDPEKSLLVQAVHQTGELKMPPKGTKLTAEEVQVLSDWIRMGAPWPQSTAAVRPAGKQITDDMRKFWSFVPLQEPTVPEIKDAQLKAWAKTDIDHFVLAKLEEKGLKPAPMADKRTLLRRATLDLIGLPPTPEEIEAFEKDSSPDAFAKVVDRLLASPHYGERWGRHWLDVARYGDDDIRGLDPRGRGYMPLDGAWVYRDWVIKSINQDMPYDQFVKRQLAGDLMSNHPTAEDLKGTGFLGGAPWIWDQAEPIQGRADERNERIDAVTRGFLGMTVACARCHDHKYDPILAKDYYALGGVFANSTYKEYNFVPDSEVNFWREKFKQANSKDDAAQEYTKTAGEQLSKAYAAQSSAYMVAAWRVAGKPKMKSEDAADQARLDPELLDRWVKFLAKKPLYYPYLKDWQLMIAEGGSEDQAKFLASSFQQRILDLEFKNKAIEDENDKIKAKAGVPTRREKDVKPNQFDTYDEFCPGCTLELKVLPPEEANLYTDLFVRSLSSGEGEEGRGDPALFSFRGWELTRRLGPVEQAYLTSLQGDGGGGRRGAPKDVPEMYPFVHGMADKPKLVDIALDLRGNPHAQGDVVPRAFLTVLGPAGKKPYTQGSGRLQLADDIIASPIASRVFVNRVWKWHFGTGIVNTPDNFGVIGDPPSDPALLEYLATQFQKNGMSLKKLQRMIMLSAVYQQSSKETPDEHVKDPLNRFYSHFSLQRLDAEQLRDSILFVAGDLDTKETGGPATALGIDNDKRTVYAKVSRFRIDPFLQAFDFPNPTFTAEQRFSTNVPVQRLYFMNDPFVYKQAEVLSNRVYPKGNDAARITETYRLLFGRAPTPAELQAGIEFLKTTPDKPGYMVNQEPISAWKEYCRVLFSSNEFEFLN
;
A
#
# COMPACT_ATOMS: atom_id res chain seq x y z
N MET A 1 51.74 38.26 -34.62
CA MET A 1 52.98 37.70 -35.21
C MET A 1 53.34 36.41 -34.47
N LYS A 2 54.00 35.45 -35.14
CA LYS A 2 54.84 34.33 -34.61
C LYS A 2 54.42 33.70 -33.25
N ASN A 3 53.86 32.48 -33.22
CA ASN A 3 54.57 31.16 -33.18
C ASN A 3 55.08 30.79 -31.77
N LEU A 4 55.14 29.55 -31.27
CA LEU A 4 54.76 28.18 -31.70
C LEU A 4 54.83 27.27 -30.44
N ARG A 5 54.04 26.21 -30.19
CA ARG A 5 54.18 24.82 -30.70
C ARG A 5 53.14 23.88 -30.01
N ILE A 6 52.88 22.70 -30.59
CA ILE A 6 52.18 21.52 -30.01
C ILE A 6 53.04 20.26 -30.32
N PRO A 7 53.03 19.17 -29.50
CA PRO A 7 52.31 17.90 -29.81
C PRO A 7 51.56 17.31 -28.55
N THR A 8 50.40 16.61 -28.61
CA THR A 8 50.13 15.16 -28.88
C THR A 8 51.09 14.17 -28.18
N GLN A 9 50.75 12.99 -27.61
CA GLN A 9 49.55 12.10 -27.49
C GLN A 9 49.87 10.97 -26.42
N THR A 10 49.09 9.96 -25.94
CA THR A 10 47.68 9.46 -26.11
C THR A 10 47.27 8.39 -25.04
N LEU A 11 45.95 8.21 -24.79
CA LEU A 11 45.16 7.01 -24.30
C LEU A 11 45.49 6.15 -23.03
N ILE A 12 44.42 5.50 -22.51
CA ILE A 12 44.31 4.22 -21.72
C ILE A 12 44.29 4.21 -20.14
N ARG A 13 43.06 4.04 -19.62
CA ARG A 13 42.51 3.14 -18.56
C ARG A 13 43.39 2.46 -17.45
N ILE A 14 42.91 2.65 -16.20
CA ILE A 14 42.52 1.63 -15.16
C ILE A 14 43.57 1.03 -14.17
N LEU A 15 43.12 0.95 -12.89
CA LEU A 15 43.61 0.18 -11.71
C LEU A 15 44.96 0.55 -11.06
N GLY A 16 44.99 0.58 -9.71
CA GLY A 16 46.20 0.73 -8.89
C GLY A 16 45.89 0.99 -7.40
N ALA A 17 46.08 -0.02 -6.54
CA ALA A 17 45.71 -0.02 -5.12
C ALA A 17 46.51 0.97 -4.22
N CYS A 18 45.96 1.27 -3.04
CA CYS A 18 46.71 1.76 -1.87
C CYS A 18 46.59 0.78 -0.71
N SER A 19 47.70 0.49 -0.03
CA SER A 19 47.79 -0.46 1.08
C SER A 19 47.98 0.24 2.43
N PHE A 20 47.67 -0.49 3.51
CA PHE A 20 47.85 -0.07 4.90
C PHE A 20 49.30 0.24 5.29
N VAL A 21 49.47 1.17 6.23
CA VAL A 21 50.50 1.11 7.27
C VAL A 21 49.85 1.44 8.62
N THR A 22 50.23 0.72 9.68
CA THR A 22 49.68 0.81 11.05
C THR A 22 50.75 1.26 12.05
N ILE A 23 50.36 1.83 13.20
CA ILE A 23 51.16 1.85 14.45
C ILE A 23 50.23 2.08 15.67
N SER A 24 50.09 1.05 16.51
CA SER A 24 50.50 0.96 17.94
C SER A 24 50.58 2.23 18.82
N PHE A 25 50.26 2.25 20.13
CA PHE A 25 49.69 1.26 21.08
C PHE A 25 49.34 1.95 22.44
N LEU A 26 48.91 1.14 23.42
CA LEU A 26 48.98 1.30 24.91
C LEU A 26 47.75 1.80 25.70
N ALA A 27 47.49 1.04 26.78
CA ALA A 27 46.55 1.27 27.88
C ALA A 27 47.37 1.59 29.17
N ALA A 28 46.90 1.62 30.44
CA ALA A 28 45.62 1.44 31.12
C ALA A 28 45.73 2.09 32.54
N SER A 29 44.69 2.07 33.37
CA SER A 29 44.83 2.18 34.84
C SER A 29 43.65 1.53 35.58
N ASN A 30 43.94 0.88 36.71
CA ASN A 30 42.99 0.10 37.51
C ASN A 30 42.58 0.83 38.80
N THR A 31 41.41 0.49 39.34
CA THR A 31 41.18 0.40 40.80
C THR A 31 40.28 -0.79 41.12
N THR A 32 40.49 -1.43 42.27
CA THR A 32 39.81 -2.68 42.68
C THR A 32 39.56 -2.70 44.19
N VAL A 33 38.35 -3.05 44.62
CA VAL A 33 38.03 -3.48 46.00
C VAL A 33 37.01 -4.62 45.95
N HIS A 34 37.08 -5.55 46.91
CA HIS A 34 36.31 -6.80 46.92
C HIS A 34 34.82 -6.66 47.30
N GLY A 35 33.99 -7.52 46.70
CA GLY A 35 32.74 -8.04 47.25
C GLY A 35 32.82 -9.57 47.35
N GLN A 36 32.18 -10.18 48.34
CA GLN A 36 32.36 -11.62 48.63
C GLN A 36 31.56 -12.54 47.71
N ALA A 37 32.17 -13.65 47.30
CA ALA A 37 31.50 -14.71 46.55
C ALA A 37 30.59 -15.55 47.47
N SER A 38 29.29 -15.30 47.43
CA SER A 38 28.28 -16.27 47.85
C SER A 38 28.05 -17.26 46.70
N ALA A 39 28.37 -18.54 46.92
CA ALA A 39 28.04 -19.58 45.96
C ALA A 39 26.54 -19.91 46.05
N HIS A 40 25.75 -19.37 45.13
CA HIS A 40 24.50 -20.00 44.73
C HIS A 40 24.75 -20.69 43.39
N ALA A 41 24.47 -21.99 43.33
CA ALA A 41 24.51 -22.72 42.07
C ALA A 41 23.45 -22.12 41.14
N ALA A 42 23.88 -21.55 40.01
CA ALA A 42 22.95 -21.06 39.00
C ALA A 42 22.08 -22.23 38.53
N ALA A 43 20.77 -22.12 38.69
CA ALA A 43 19.84 -23.11 38.18
C ALA A 43 19.98 -23.18 36.66
N THR A 44 20.07 -24.39 36.11
CA THR A 44 20.02 -24.61 34.66
C THR A 44 18.71 -24.02 34.13
N PRO A 45 18.73 -23.11 33.13
CA PRO A 45 17.51 -22.49 32.63
C PRO A 45 16.56 -23.56 32.08
N SER A 46 15.26 -23.40 32.34
CA SER A 46 14.26 -24.42 32.02
C SER A 46 14.08 -24.60 30.51
N ALA A 47 13.48 -25.72 30.11
CA ALA A 47 13.12 -25.95 28.72
C ALA A 47 12.18 -24.86 28.16
N GLU A 48 11.37 -24.24 29.03
CA GLU A 48 10.45 -23.15 28.70
C GLU A 48 11.22 -21.82 28.50
N ASP A 49 12.15 -21.47 29.41
CA ASP A 49 13.05 -20.31 29.27
C ASP A 49 13.89 -20.38 27.98
N ASN A 50 14.44 -21.55 27.67
CA ASN A 50 15.29 -21.75 26.49
C ASN A 50 14.48 -21.69 25.19
N THR A 51 13.22 -22.14 25.23
CA THR A 51 12.27 -22.02 24.11
C THR A 51 11.80 -20.58 23.90
N GLN A 52 11.53 -19.85 24.99
CA GLN A 52 11.21 -18.42 24.95
C GLN A 52 12.38 -17.61 24.38
N TYR A 53 13.61 -17.91 24.81
CA TYR A 53 14.83 -17.27 24.28
C TYR A 53 15.00 -17.52 22.78
N PHE A 54 14.79 -18.76 22.31
CA PHE A 54 14.75 -19.05 20.87
C PHE A 54 13.70 -18.22 20.13
N THR A 55 12.48 -18.16 20.66
CA THR A 55 11.35 -17.45 20.04
C THR A 55 11.57 -15.94 19.96
N GLN A 56 12.17 -15.33 20.99
CA GLN A 56 12.34 -13.88 21.10
C GLN A 56 13.64 -13.32 20.50
N LYS A 57 14.73 -14.10 20.52
CA LYS A 57 16.07 -13.63 20.11
C LYS A 57 16.58 -14.29 18.83
N VAL A 58 16.36 -15.59 18.68
CA VAL A 58 16.99 -16.39 17.61
C VAL A 58 16.13 -16.42 16.35
N ARG A 59 14.83 -16.71 16.52
CA ARG A 59 13.86 -16.78 15.41
C ARG A 59 13.84 -15.50 14.57
N PRO A 60 13.87 -14.26 15.13
CA PRO A 60 13.94 -13.05 14.33
C PRO A 60 15.23 -12.95 13.49
N VAL A 61 16.39 -13.27 14.07
CA VAL A 61 17.69 -13.27 13.37
C VAL A 61 17.67 -14.28 12.22
N LEU A 62 17.25 -15.53 12.48
CA LEU A 62 17.17 -16.55 11.43
C LEU A 62 16.15 -16.17 10.35
N ALA A 63 14.99 -15.65 10.71
CA ALA A 63 13.96 -15.23 9.76
C ALA A 63 14.40 -14.07 8.87
N GLN A 64 15.02 -13.04 9.44
CA GLN A 64 15.44 -11.84 8.71
C GLN A 64 16.73 -12.06 7.91
N ARG A 65 17.67 -12.90 8.38
CA ARG A 65 19.04 -12.99 7.82
C ARG A 65 19.36 -14.33 7.16
N CYS A 66 18.60 -15.39 7.42
CA CYS A 66 18.95 -16.75 6.97
C CYS A 66 17.85 -17.44 6.16
N TYR A 67 16.56 -17.16 6.43
CA TYR A 67 15.48 -17.97 5.87
C TYR A 67 15.32 -17.88 4.35
N GLN A 68 15.69 -16.75 3.74
CA GLN A 68 15.59 -16.56 2.29
C GLN A 68 16.28 -17.70 1.51
N CYS A 69 17.52 -18.02 1.87
CA CYS A 69 18.31 -19.07 1.20
C CYS A 69 18.28 -20.43 1.91
N HIS A 70 18.03 -20.50 3.22
CA HIS A 70 18.12 -21.74 4.00
C HIS A 70 16.76 -22.33 4.43
N THR A 71 15.70 -22.15 3.62
CA THR A 71 14.37 -22.80 3.85
C THR A 71 13.82 -23.47 2.60
N THR A 72 13.66 -22.69 1.53
CA THR A 72 13.06 -23.14 0.27
C THR A 72 14.13 -23.39 -0.80
N GLU A 73 15.15 -22.54 -0.90
CA GLU A 73 16.31 -22.75 -1.78
C GLU A 73 17.28 -23.80 -1.22
N MET A 74 17.30 -24.00 0.11
CA MET A 74 18.19 -24.92 0.84
C MET A 74 19.67 -24.83 0.42
N ALA A 75 20.21 -23.61 0.35
CA ALA A 75 21.57 -23.35 -0.07
C ALA A 75 22.60 -24.15 0.76
N GLY A 76 23.46 -24.92 0.07
CA GLY A 76 24.43 -25.83 0.70
C GLY A 76 23.78 -27.00 1.47
N GLY A 77 22.60 -27.43 1.05
CA GLY A 77 21.80 -28.50 1.69
C GLY A 77 21.16 -28.10 3.02
N LEU A 78 21.53 -26.94 3.57
CA LEU A 78 21.19 -26.52 4.92
C LEU A 78 19.76 -25.97 5.04
N ARG A 79 19.05 -26.47 6.06
CA ARG A 79 17.72 -26.01 6.48
C ARG A 79 17.79 -25.33 7.85
N LEU A 80 17.20 -24.14 7.99
CA LEU A 80 17.19 -23.36 9.23
C LEU A 80 15.78 -23.01 9.77
N ASP A 81 14.69 -23.45 9.12
CA ASP A 81 13.29 -23.31 9.60
C ASP A 81 12.81 -24.46 10.50
N SER A 82 13.64 -25.46 10.81
CA SER A 82 13.30 -26.52 11.78
C SER A 82 14.53 -27.00 12.56
N LEU A 83 14.31 -27.41 13.83
CA LEU A 83 15.37 -27.95 14.69
C LEU A 83 16.09 -29.14 14.05
N ASP A 84 15.34 -30.10 13.49
CA ASP A 84 15.89 -31.25 12.75
C ASP A 84 16.79 -30.80 11.58
N GLY A 85 16.42 -29.72 10.88
CA GLY A 85 17.23 -29.10 9.83
C GLY A 85 18.57 -28.58 10.33
N VAL A 86 18.59 -27.87 11.48
CA VAL A 86 19.83 -27.31 12.04
C VAL A 86 20.73 -28.41 12.63
N LEU A 87 20.13 -29.42 13.28
CA LEU A 87 20.86 -30.55 13.87
C LEU A 87 21.45 -31.48 12.80
N LYS A 88 20.69 -31.77 11.74
CA LYS A 88 21.19 -32.55 10.59
C LYS A 88 22.24 -31.77 9.80
N GLY A 89 22.03 -30.46 9.64
CA GLY A 89 22.90 -29.58 8.87
C GLY A 89 22.77 -29.75 7.36
N GLY A 90 23.78 -29.27 6.63
CA GLY A 90 23.85 -29.28 5.17
C GLY A 90 25.01 -30.13 4.65
N ASP A 91 25.46 -29.85 3.42
CA ASP A 91 26.49 -30.63 2.72
C ASP A 91 27.87 -30.62 3.44
N SER A 92 28.09 -29.64 4.31
CA SER A 92 29.29 -29.53 5.16
C SER A 92 29.14 -30.20 6.54
N GLY A 93 28.00 -30.81 6.85
CA GLY A 93 27.68 -31.44 8.14
C GLY A 93 26.79 -30.61 9.08
N PRO A 94 26.60 -31.08 10.33
CA PRO A 94 25.71 -30.46 11.34
C PRO A 94 25.94 -28.97 11.56
N ALA A 95 24.89 -28.17 11.38
CA ALA A 95 24.98 -26.72 11.58
C ALA A 95 25.03 -26.34 13.07
N MET A 96 24.30 -27.08 13.92
CA MET A 96 24.34 -26.93 15.37
C MET A 96 24.70 -28.24 16.07
N VAL A 97 25.60 -28.12 17.05
CA VAL A 97 25.87 -29.13 18.09
C VAL A 97 25.34 -28.54 19.42
N PRO A 98 24.20 -29.05 19.95
CA PRO A 98 23.63 -28.58 21.22
C PRO A 98 24.65 -28.50 22.36
N GLY A 99 24.69 -27.36 23.04
CA GLY A 99 25.61 -27.08 24.14
C GLY A 99 27.02 -26.65 23.70
N ASP A 100 27.38 -26.76 22.42
CA ASP A 100 28.74 -26.51 21.93
C ASP A 100 28.80 -25.54 20.73
N PRO A 101 28.85 -24.21 20.99
CA PRO A 101 29.03 -23.20 19.96
C PRO A 101 30.34 -23.33 19.17
N GLU A 102 31.39 -23.88 19.77
CA GLU A 102 32.72 -23.97 19.14
C GLU A 102 32.89 -25.23 18.28
N LYS A 103 31.99 -26.21 18.38
CA LYS A 103 31.82 -27.29 17.38
C LYS A 103 30.79 -26.95 16.29
N SER A 104 29.81 -26.11 16.58
CA SER A 104 28.70 -25.75 15.66
C SER A 104 29.17 -24.99 14.40
N LEU A 105 28.88 -25.54 13.22
CA LEU A 105 29.30 -24.93 11.95
C LEU A 105 28.58 -23.61 11.65
N LEU A 106 27.32 -23.45 12.06
CA LEU A 106 26.55 -22.21 11.94
C LEU A 106 27.28 -21.03 12.60
N ILE A 107 27.77 -21.26 13.83
CA ILE A 107 28.48 -20.26 14.62
C ILE A 107 29.80 -19.85 13.96
N LYS A 108 30.57 -20.81 13.43
CA LYS A 108 31.80 -20.53 12.67
C LYS A 108 31.52 -19.77 11.38
N ALA A 109 30.42 -20.09 10.70
CA ALA A 109 30.03 -19.46 9.44
C ALA A 109 29.62 -18.00 9.62
N VAL A 110 28.81 -17.67 10.65
CA VAL A 110 28.38 -16.27 10.91
C VAL A 110 29.47 -15.43 11.60
N ARG A 111 30.34 -16.05 12.41
CA ARG A 111 31.57 -15.39 12.90
C ARG A 111 32.63 -15.22 11.79
N GLN A 112 32.49 -15.95 10.68
CA GLN A 112 33.41 -16.01 9.54
C GLN A 112 34.85 -16.46 9.91
N THR A 113 34.96 -17.32 10.93
CA THR A 113 36.24 -17.81 11.52
C THR A 113 36.76 -19.12 10.92
N GLY A 114 36.15 -19.61 9.83
CA GLY A 114 36.61 -20.78 9.07
C GLY A 114 36.44 -20.59 7.56
N ASP A 115 36.62 -21.67 6.81
CA ASP A 115 36.58 -21.65 5.34
C ASP A 115 35.17 -21.37 4.79
N LEU A 116 34.13 -21.84 5.49
CA LEU A 116 32.75 -21.48 5.21
C LEU A 116 32.42 -20.13 5.86
N LYS A 117 31.95 -19.17 5.07
CA LYS A 117 31.56 -17.82 5.53
C LYS A 117 30.14 -17.49 5.08
N MET A 118 29.33 -16.98 6.01
CA MET A 118 27.95 -16.58 5.75
C MET A 118 27.68 -15.14 6.25
N PRO A 119 26.83 -14.35 5.56
CA PRO A 119 26.33 -14.61 4.21
C PRO A 119 27.48 -14.60 3.16
N PRO A 120 27.33 -15.29 2.02
CA PRO A 120 28.40 -15.39 1.01
C PRO A 120 28.47 -14.15 0.10
N LYS A 121 27.41 -13.33 0.11
CA LYS A 121 27.32 -12.00 -0.49
C LYS A 121 26.44 -11.14 0.42
N GLY A 122 26.98 -10.06 0.97
CA GLY A 122 26.31 -9.22 1.96
C GLY A 122 27.21 -8.98 3.18
N ASP A 123 26.78 -8.09 4.08
CA ASP A 123 27.52 -7.76 5.28
C ASP A 123 27.48 -8.89 6.32
N LYS A 124 28.52 -8.96 7.17
CA LYS A 124 28.57 -9.84 8.34
C LYS A 124 27.38 -9.49 9.28
N LEU A 125 26.79 -10.51 9.90
CA LEU A 125 25.79 -10.32 10.97
C LEU A 125 26.37 -9.42 12.09
N ALA A 126 25.49 -8.66 12.75
CA ALA A 126 25.89 -7.83 13.87
C ALA A 126 26.41 -8.71 15.03
N ASP A 127 27.38 -8.21 15.80
CA ASP A 127 27.95 -9.00 16.90
C ASP A 127 26.93 -9.33 18.01
N GLY A 128 25.82 -8.57 18.11
CA GLY A 128 24.65 -8.92 18.91
C GLY A 128 23.88 -10.13 18.38
N ASP A 129 23.53 -10.16 17.08
CA ASP A 129 22.89 -11.30 16.43
C ASP A 129 23.72 -12.59 16.60
N ILE A 130 25.04 -12.44 16.47
CA ILE A 130 26.01 -13.54 16.65
C ILE A 130 26.06 -13.98 18.12
N ALA A 131 25.98 -13.05 19.08
CA ALA A 131 25.94 -13.39 20.51
C ALA A 131 24.67 -14.16 20.89
N ASP A 132 23.49 -13.74 20.40
CA ASP A 132 22.23 -14.45 20.65
C ASP A 132 22.21 -15.85 20.00
N LEU A 133 22.76 -16.00 18.78
CA LEU A 133 22.97 -17.31 18.15
C LEU A 133 23.92 -18.20 18.96
N VAL A 134 25.04 -17.66 19.45
CA VAL A 134 26.02 -18.39 20.29
C VAL A 134 25.40 -18.85 21.61
N GLU A 135 24.62 -17.99 22.27
CA GLU A 135 23.98 -18.28 23.55
C GLU A 135 22.84 -19.29 23.42
N TRP A 136 22.07 -19.26 22.33
CA TRP A 136 21.07 -20.29 22.03
C TRP A 136 21.69 -21.68 21.85
N VAL A 137 22.78 -21.77 21.08
CA VAL A 137 23.51 -23.04 20.95
C VAL A 137 24.04 -23.50 22.31
N ARG A 138 24.60 -22.59 23.13
CA ARG A 138 25.06 -22.88 24.50
C ARG A 138 23.95 -23.40 25.41
N ARG A 139 22.71 -22.89 25.25
CA ARG A 139 21.49 -23.34 25.95
C ARG A 139 20.92 -24.67 25.43
N GLY A 140 21.62 -25.36 24.54
CA GLY A 140 21.17 -26.66 24.00
C GLY A 140 20.29 -26.55 22.76
N GLY A 141 20.12 -25.36 22.17
CA GLY A 141 19.46 -25.22 20.87
C GLY A 141 17.95 -25.44 20.88
N SER A 142 17.26 -25.18 22.00
CA SER A 142 15.82 -25.41 22.16
C SER A 142 14.96 -24.74 21.09
N TRP A 143 13.78 -25.33 20.84
CA TRP A 143 12.84 -24.97 19.78
C TRP A 143 11.40 -25.21 20.28
N ASP A 144 10.43 -24.46 19.79
CA ASP A 144 9.03 -24.54 20.23
C ASP A 144 8.28 -25.76 19.67
N SER A 145 8.19 -26.81 20.50
CA SER A 145 7.38 -28.01 20.23
C SER A 145 5.89 -27.79 20.53
N ALA A 146 5.27 -26.83 19.85
CA ALA A 146 3.84 -26.55 19.98
C ALA A 146 2.99 -27.50 19.09
N GLU A 147 2.65 -28.68 19.60
CA GLU A 147 1.65 -29.54 18.96
C GLU A 147 0.24 -28.93 19.06
N PRO A 148 -0.57 -28.96 17.98
CA PRO A 148 -1.98 -28.58 18.05
C PRO A 148 -2.77 -29.63 18.84
N SER A 149 -3.66 -29.19 19.73
CA SER A 149 -4.45 -30.06 20.59
C SER A 149 -5.44 -30.95 19.82
N LYS A 150 -5.64 -32.18 20.32
CA LYS A 150 -6.43 -33.22 19.66
C LYS A 150 -7.91 -32.81 19.50
N PRO A 151 -8.55 -33.08 18.34
CA PRO A 151 -9.98 -32.86 18.18
C PRO A 151 -10.80 -33.82 19.05
N VAL A 152 -11.90 -33.32 19.62
CA VAL A 152 -12.87 -34.13 20.37
C VAL A 152 -13.67 -34.99 19.40
N VAL A 153 -13.75 -36.30 19.66
CA VAL A 153 -14.56 -37.23 18.85
C VAL A 153 -16.04 -36.97 19.11
N ALA A 154 -16.71 -36.31 18.16
CA ALA A 154 -18.15 -36.10 18.21
C ALA A 154 -18.91 -37.43 18.01
N LEU A 155 -19.78 -37.76 18.96
CA LEU A 155 -20.72 -38.88 18.87
C LEU A 155 -21.83 -38.57 17.85
N LEU A 156 -21.57 -38.84 16.57
CA LEU A 156 -22.61 -38.83 15.54
C LEU A 156 -23.53 -40.05 15.73
N THR A 157 -24.81 -39.79 15.95
CA THR A 157 -25.86 -40.82 16.07
C THR A 157 -26.04 -41.57 14.76
N SER A 158 -26.03 -42.91 14.81
CA SER A 158 -26.16 -43.78 13.65
C SER A 158 -27.56 -43.73 13.01
N ALA A 159 -27.69 -42.96 11.93
CA ALA A 159 -28.89 -42.86 11.12
C ALA A 159 -28.65 -43.38 9.69
N GLN A 160 -29.06 -44.63 9.45
CA GLN A 160 -29.32 -45.22 8.12
C GLN A 160 -28.16 -45.26 7.11
N ALA A 161 -27.21 -46.16 7.34
CA ALA A 161 -26.54 -46.86 6.24
C ALA A 161 -27.24 -48.23 6.02
N LYS A 162 -27.45 -48.61 4.76
CA LYS A 162 -27.78 -50.00 4.36
C LYS A 162 -26.52 -50.66 3.76
N GLY A 163 -25.39 -50.49 4.44
CA GLY A 163 -24.10 -51.02 4.02
C GLY A 163 -23.92 -52.49 4.39
N THR A 164 -22.87 -53.10 3.83
CA THR A 164 -22.21 -54.23 4.48
C THR A 164 -21.39 -53.72 5.69
N PRO A 165 -20.97 -54.58 6.64
CA PRO A 165 -20.10 -54.15 7.74
C PRO A 165 -18.78 -53.50 7.31
N GLY A 166 -18.31 -53.75 6.07
CA GLY A 166 -17.15 -53.07 5.49
C GLY A 166 -17.45 -51.65 4.99
N ASP A 167 -18.67 -51.40 4.52
CA ASP A 167 -19.13 -50.08 4.08
C ASP A 167 -19.28 -49.14 5.29
N ASP A 168 -19.86 -49.65 6.38
CA ASP A 168 -19.99 -48.91 7.65
C ASP A 168 -18.61 -48.61 8.28
N PHE A 169 -17.65 -49.55 8.18
CA PHE A 169 -16.26 -49.34 8.60
C PHE A 169 -15.59 -48.26 7.73
N PHE A 170 -15.81 -48.27 6.42
CA PHE A 170 -15.29 -47.24 5.53
C PHE A 170 -15.86 -45.85 5.89
N GLU A 171 -17.18 -45.70 5.99
CA GLU A 171 -17.81 -44.40 6.27
C GLU A 171 -17.42 -43.84 7.65
N THR A 172 -17.37 -44.69 8.69
CA THR A 172 -17.15 -44.22 10.07
C THR A 172 -15.70 -44.13 10.50
N LYS A 173 -14.76 -44.81 9.81
CA LYS A 173 -13.33 -44.85 10.20
C LYS A 173 -12.39 -44.36 9.11
N VAL A 174 -12.63 -44.72 7.84
CA VAL A 174 -11.68 -44.50 6.74
C VAL A 174 -11.91 -43.19 6.02
N ARG A 175 -13.17 -42.88 5.65
CA ARG A 175 -13.52 -41.65 4.93
C ARG A 175 -13.05 -40.39 5.67
N PRO A 176 -13.13 -40.26 7.00
CA PRO A 176 -12.60 -39.10 7.71
C PRO A 176 -11.08 -38.91 7.57
N ILE A 177 -10.30 -40.01 7.59
CA ILE A 177 -8.84 -39.96 7.42
C ILE A 177 -8.49 -39.54 5.99
N LEU A 178 -9.13 -40.15 4.99
CA LEU A 178 -8.91 -39.79 3.58
C LEU A 178 -9.35 -38.34 3.26
N ALA A 179 -10.39 -37.84 3.94
CA ALA A 179 -10.83 -36.44 3.85
C ALA A 179 -9.80 -35.48 4.45
N ASN A 180 -9.55 -35.62 5.76
CA ASN A 180 -8.88 -34.60 6.56
C ASN A 180 -7.36 -34.63 6.40
N SER A 181 -6.78 -35.83 6.26
CA SER A 181 -5.32 -36.04 6.26
C SER A 181 -4.74 -36.17 4.85
N CYS A 182 -5.58 -36.42 3.83
CA CYS A 182 -5.13 -36.67 2.45
C CYS A 182 -5.84 -35.83 1.36
N GLY A 183 -7.03 -35.28 1.62
CA GLY A 183 -7.89 -34.69 0.58
C GLY A 183 -7.31 -33.46 -0.12
N SER A 184 -6.65 -32.58 0.65
CA SER A 184 -6.03 -31.34 0.16
C SER A 184 -4.96 -31.53 -0.93
N CYS A 185 -4.35 -32.72 -1.01
CA CYS A 185 -3.30 -33.06 -1.98
C CYS A 185 -3.70 -34.15 -2.99
N HIS A 186 -4.66 -35.02 -2.64
CA HIS A 186 -5.06 -36.17 -3.46
C HIS A 186 -6.58 -36.25 -3.75
N GLN A 187 -7.35 -35.19 -3.48
CA GLN A 187 -8.73 -35.02 -3.96
C GLN A 187 -8.88 -33.68 -4.71
N ASP A 188 -8.45 -32.56 -4.12
CA ASP A 188 -8.45 -31.23 -4.76
C ASP A 188 -7.42 -31.08 -5.90
N ARG A 189 -6.41 -31.97 -5.89
CA ARG A 189 -5.36 -32.13 -6.90
C ARG A 189 -5.04 -33.63 -6.97
N ALA A 190 -4.47 -34.10 -8.08
CA ALA A 190 -3.98 -35.48 -8.21
C ALA A 190 -2.45 -35.49 -8.05
N ALA A 191 -1.95 -35.23 -6.83
CA ALA A 191 -0.50 -35.19 -6.59
C ALA A 191 0.12 -36.58 -6.82
N GLY A 192 1.15 -36.66 -7.68
CA GLY A 192 1.74 -37.92 -8.14
C GLY A 192 0.75 -38.83 -8.88
N GLY A 193 -0.19 -38.24 -9.63
CA GLY A 193 -1.22 -38.96 -10.41
C GLY A 193 -2.35 -39.58 -9.57
N LEU A 194 -2.16 -39.71 -8.25
CA LEU A 194 -3.08 -40.39 -7.35
C LEU A 194 -4.31 -39.55 -7.01
N SER A 195 -5.50 -40.14 -7.16
CA SER A 195 -6.76 -39.59 -6.63
C SER A 195 -7.42 -40.54 -5.63
N LEU A 196 -7.85 -39.99 -4.50
CA LEU A 196 -8.55 -40.69 -3.41
C LEU A 196 -10.08 -40.47 -3.43
N THR A 197 -10.64 -40.10 -4.58
CA THR A 197 -12.07 -39.77 -4.72
C THR A 197 -12.98 -40.96 -4.98
N SER A 198 -12.44 -42.13 -5.35
CA SER A 198 -13.22 -43.35 -5.63
C SER A 198 -12.40 -44.63 -5.36
N ARG A 199 -13.06 -45.77 -5.13
CA ARG A 199 -12.37 -47.07 -5.03
C ARG A 199 -11.51 -47.39 -6.25
N GLU A 200 -12.01 -47.09 -7.44
CA GLU A 200 -11.35 -47.36 -8.71
C GLU A 200 -10.07 -46.53 -8.87
N SER A 201 -10.09 -45.24 -8.51
CA SER A 201 -8.90 -44.39 -8.59
C SER A 201 -7.81 -44.78 -7.61
N ILE A 202 -8.15 -45.28 -6.42
CA ILE A 202 -7.15 -45.76 -5.44
C ILE A 202 -6.58 -47.12 -5.85
N LEU A 203 -7.39 -48.03 -6.39
CA LEU A 203 -6.94 -49.31 -6.95
C LEU A 203 -6.06 -49.12 -8.19
N LYS A 204 -6.38 -48.14 -9.05
CA LYS A 204 -5.53 -47.75 -10.19
C LYS A 204 -4.22 -47.12 -9.72
N GLY A 205 -4.27 -46.31 -8.66
CA GLY A 205 -3.12 -45.64 -8.07
C GLY A 205 -2.68 -44.39 -8.83
N GLY A 206 -1.41 -44.03 -8.64
CA GLY A 206 -0.78 -42.85 -9.24
C GLY A 206 0.41 -43.22 -10.14
N ASP A 207 1.29 -42.24 -10.37
CA ASP A 207 2.46 -42.37 -11.25
C ASP A 207 3.46 -43.45 -10.76
N THR A 208 3.43 -43.76 -9.46
CA THR A 208 4.23 -44.83 -8.82
C THR A 208 3.51 -46.19 -8.75
N GLY A 209 2.33 -46.33 -9.34
CA GLY A 209 1.52 -47.56 -9.35
C GLY A 209 0.37 -47.60 -8.32
N PRO A 210 -0.30 -48.76 -8.16
CA PRO A 210 -1.49 -48.96 -7.32
C PRO A 210 -1.27 -48.51 -5.88
N ALA A 211 -2.17 -47.65 -5.37
CA ALA A 211 -2.05 -47.16 -3.99
C ALA A 211 -2.45 -48.22 -2.97
N ILE A 212 -3.39 -49.12 -3.32
CA ILE A 212 -3.79 -50.25 -2.46
C ILE A 212 -3.78 -51.56 -3.22
N VAL A 213 -3.35 -52.62 -2.54
CA VAL A 213 -3.47 -54.01 -2.96
C VAL A 213 -4.58 -54.63 -2.10
N SER A 214 -5.74 -54.90 -2.70
CA SER A 214 -6.93 -55.39 -1.99
C SER A 214 -6.64 -56.67 -1.21
N GLY A 215 -6.77 -56.61 0.12
CA GLY A 215 -6.48 -57.72 1.05
C GLY A 215 -5.07 -57.74 1.62
N ASP A 216 -4.14 -56.92 1.12
CA ASP A 216 -2.72 -56.96 1.45
C ASP A 216 -2.16 -55.56 1.82
N PRO A 217 -2.25 -55.18 3.11
CA PRO A 217 -1.75 -53.88 3.59
C PRO A 217 -0.24 -53.73 3.42
N GLU A 218 0.53 -54.80 3.63
CA GLU A 218 2.00 -54.76 3.58
C GLU A 218 2.53 -54.47 2.18
N LYS A 219 1.79 -54.90 1.14
CA LYS A 219 2.09 -54.56 -0.27
C LYS A 219 1.43 -53.27 -0.77
N SER A 220 0.65 -52.57 0.06
CA SER A 220 -0.07 -51.36 -0.35
C SER A 220 0.79 -50.11 -0.20
N LEU A 221 1.09 -49.43 -1.31
CA LEU A 221 1.90 -48.20 -1.31
C LEU A 221 1.36 -47.10 -0.38
N LEU A 222 0.03 -47.01 -0.23
CA LEU A 222 -0.63 -46.07 0.70
C LEU A 222 -0.20 -46.33 2.15
N VAL A 223 -0.18 -47.60 2.59
CA VAL A 223 0.20 -48.01 3.95
C VAL A 223 1.69 -47.77 4.18
N GLN A 224 2.54 -48.18 3.23
CA GLN A 224 3.98 -47.93 3.27
C GLN A 224 4.31 -46.42 3.33
N ALA A 225 3.57 -45.61 2.56
CA ALA A 225 3.77 -44.17 2.50
C ALA A 225 3.34 -43.45 3.80
N VAL A 226 2.23 -43.83 4.45
CA VAL A 226 1.82 -43.22 5.73
C VAL A 226 2.62 -43.74 6.93
N HIS A 227 3.14 -44.97 6.88
CA HIS A 227 4.20 -45.43 7.80
C HIS A 227 5.53 -44.71 7.58
N GLN A 228 5.74 -44.12 6.40
CA GLN A 228 6.95 -43.37 6.01
C GLN A 228 8.25 -44.21 6.08
N THR A 229 8.15 -45.52 5.90
CA THR A 229 9.24 -46.50 5.99
C THR A 229 10.03 -46.68 4.69
N GLY A 230 9.43 -46.39 3.53
CA GLY A 230 10.08 -46.42 2.21
C GLY A 230 10.59 -45.06 1.72
N GLU A 231 10.95 -44.95 0.44
CA GLU A 231 11.34 -43.68 -0.18
C GLU A 231 10.13 -42.74 -0.40
N LEU A 232 8.98 -43.31 -0.77
CA LEU A 232 7.70 -42.60 -0.84
C LEU A 232 7.17 -42.37 0.59
N LYS A 233 6.95 -41.11 0.96
CA LYS A 233 6.50 -40.71 2.31
C LYS A 233 5.34 -39.71 2.22
N MET A 234 4.26 -39.99 2.93
CA MET A 234 3.05 -39.17 2.95
C MET A 234 2.58 -38.89 4.40
N PRO A 235 2.00 -37.71 4.69
CA PRO A 235 2.09 -36.50 3.87
C PRO A 235 3.56 -36.03 3.76
N PRO A 236 3.97 -35.40 2.64
CA PRO A 236 5.37 -35.06 2.39
C PRO A 236 5.83 -33.83 3.21
N LYS A 237 4.86 -33.02 3.66
CA LYS A 237 4.98 -32.00 4.70
C LYS A 237 3.65 -31.96 5.44
N GLY A 238 3.66 -32.03 6.78
CA GLY A 238 2.44 -32.03 7.61
C GLY A 238 2.52 -33.02 8.77
N THR A 239 1.49 -33.02 9.61
CA THR A 239 1.33 -33.97 10.73
C THR A 239 1.22 -35.40 10.19
N LYS A 240 1.90 -36.36 10.83
CA LYS A 240 1.75 -37.78 10.49
C LYS A 240 0.42 -38.31 11.02
N LEU A 241 -0.12 -39.33 10.34
CA LEU A 241 -1.24 -40.10 10.88
C LEU A 241 -0.80 -40.82 12.16
N THR A 242 -1.71 -40.98 13.11
CA THR A 242 -1.42 -41.73 14.35
C THR A 242 -1.30 -43.24 14.07
N ALA A 243 -0.73 -44.01 15.01
CA ALA A 243 -0.63 -45.46 14.87
C ALA A 243 -2.01 -46.11 14.69
N GLU A 244 -3.02 -45.57 15.37
CA GLU A 244 -4.43 -46.01 15.29
C GLU A 244 -5.06 -45.67 13.93
N GLU A 245 -4.79 -44.48 13.38
CA GLU A 245 -5.26 -44.10 12.03
C GLU A 245 -4.62 -44.96 10.93
N VAL A 246 -3.33 -45.25 11.02
CA VAL A 246 -2.66 -46.15 10.08
C VAL A 246 -3.16 -47.59 10.24
N GLN A 247 -3.41 -48.06 11.47
CA GLN A 247 -4.03 -49.36 11.71
C GLN A 247 -5.43 -49.44 11.08
N VAL A 248 -6.26 -48.40 11.19
CA VAL A 248 -7.58 -48.32 10.53
C VAL A 248 -7.47 -48.45 9.01
N LEU A 249 -6.50 -47.78 8.38
CA LEU A 249 -6.26 -47.89 6.94
C LEU A 249 -5.82 -49.31 6.55
N SER A 250 -4.92 -49.91 7.33
CA SER A 250 -4.45 -51.28 7.12
C SER A 250 -5.57 -52.32 7.32
N ASP A 251 -6.43 -52.16 8.32
CA ASP A 251 -7.56 -53.05 8.57
C ASP A 251 -8.58 -52.97 7.44
N TRP A 252 -8.91 -51.77 6.97
CA TRP A 252 -9.77 -51.55 5.81
C TRP A 252 -9.23 -52.21 4.53
N ILE A 253 -7.93 -52.07 4.25
CA ILE A 253 -7.30 -52.72 3.10
C ILE A 253 -7.34 -54.24 3.24
N ARG A 254 -7.11 -54.78 4.46
CA ARG A 254 -7.20 -56.22 4.75
C ARG A 254 -8.63 -56.77 4.59
N MET A 255 -9.66 -55.94 4.81
CA MET A 255 -11.06 -56.25 4.49
C MET A 255 -11.37 -56.22 2.97
N GLY A 256 -10.38 -56.03 2.11
CA GLY A 256 -10.55 -55.94 0.66
C GLY A 256 -10.88 -54.52 0.16
N ALA A 257 -10.61 -53.49 0.97
CA ALA A 257 -10.95 -52.10 0.71
C ALA A 257 -12.42 -51.91 0.26
N PRO A 258 -13.41 -52.30 1.10
CA PRO A 258 -14.83 -52.05 0.83
C PRO A 258 -15.09 -50.54 0.66
N TRP A 259 -15.98 -50.19 -0.27
CA TRP A 259 -16.30 -48.81 -0.60
C TRP A 259 -17.78 -48.72 -0.98
N PRO A 260 -18.60 -47.92 -0.27
CA PRO A 260 -20.03 -47.82 -0.53
C PRO A 260 -20.32 -47.32 -1.95
N GLN A 261 -21.38 -47.83 -2.59
CA GLN A 261 -21.80 -47.40 -3.93
C GLN A 261 -22.38 -45.95 -3.98
N SER A 262 -22.19 -45.13 -2.93
CA SER A 262 -22.65 -43.74 -2.94
C SER A 262 -21.70 -42.86 -3.78
N THR A 263 -22.27 -42.11 -4.72
CA THR A 263 -21.53 -41.16 -5.57
C THR A 263 -21.17 -39.85 -4.86
N ALA A 264 -21.27 -39.82 -3.53
CA ALA A 264 -20.90 -38.68 -2.71
C ALA A 264 -19.38 -38.55 -2.65
N ALA A 265 -18.85 -37.64 -3.48
CA ALA A 265 -17.46 -37.20 -3.38
C ALA A 265 -17.17 -36.70 -1.96
N VAL A 266 -16.00 -37.08 -1.43
CA VAL A 266 -15.53 -36.62 -0.13
C VAL A 266 -15.35 -35.10 -0.17
N ARG A 267 -16.23 -34.37 0.52
CA ARG A 267 -16.04 -32.95 0.83
C ARG A 267 -15.87 -32.84 2.34
N PRO A 268 -14.91 -32.05 2.85
CA PRO A 268 -14.87 -31.74 4.29
C PRO A 268 -16.16 -31.00 4.67
N ALA A 269 -16.63 -31.21 5.89
CA ALA A 269 -17.67 -30.34 6.45
C ALA A 269 -17.11 -28.91 6.53
N GLY A 270 -17.81 -27.95 5.94
CA GLY A 270 -17.44 -26.53 6.01
C GLY A 270 -17.37 -26.05 7.46
N LYS A 271 -16.63 -24.97 7.71
CA LYS A 271 -16.36 -24.47 9.06
C LYS A 271 -17.67 -24.23 9.81
N GLN A 272 -17.83 -24.83 10.99
CA GLN A 272 -18.98 -24.56 11.86
C GLN A 272 -18.56 -23.57 12.95
N ILE A 273 -19.34 -22.50 13.10
CA ILE A 273 -19.15 -21.51 14.16
C ILE A 273 -19.70 -22.08 15.46
N THR A 274 -18.82 -22.46 16.38
CA THR A 274 -19.19 -23.01 17.69
C THR A 274 -19.53 -21.91 18.69
N ASP A 275 -20.21 -22.27 19.79
CA ASP A 275 -20.47 -21.33 20.88
C ASP A 275 -19.18 -20.83 21.55
N ASP A 276 -18.11 -21.63 21.57
CA ASP A 276 -16.81 -21.19 22.08
C ASP A 276 -16.14 -20.15 21.17
N MET A 277 -16.30 -20.26 19.85
CA MET A 277 -15.87 -19.20 18.92
C MET A 277 -16.63 -17.88 19.16
N ARG A 278 -17.88 -17.94 19.61
CA ARG A 278 -18.69 -16.75 19.97
C ARG A 278 -18.31 -16.13 21.32
N LYS A 279 -17.56 -16.84 22.17
CA LYS A 279 -17.05 -16.34 23.47
C LYS A 279 -15.74 -15.55 23.35
N PHE A 280 -15.19 -15.41 22.14
CA PHE A 280 -14.00 -14.59 21.92
C PHE A 280 -14.25 -13.13 22.32
N TRP A 281 -13.25 -12.48 22.92
CA TRP A 281 -13.42 -11.26 23.72
C TRP A 281 -14.06 -10.09 22.97
N SER A 282 -13.81 -9.96 21.66
CA SER A 282 -14.35 -8.89 20.81
C SER A 282 -15.75 -9.20 20.25
N PHE A 283 -16.21 -10.45 20.36
CA PHE A 283 -17.50 -10.93 19.84
C PHE A 283 -18.58 -11.07 20.94
N VAL A 284 -18.22 -11.01 22.21
CA VAL A 284 -19.19 -10.92 23.33
C VAL A 284 -19.71 -9.48 23.48
N PRO A 285 -20.94 -9.25 23.98
CA PRO A 285 -21.44 -7.89 24.28
C PRO A 285 -20.48 -7.08 25.16
N LEU A 286 -20.61 -5.75 25.10
CA LEU A 286 -19.88 -4.85 26.01
C LEU A 286 -20.24 -5.14 27.48
N GLN A 287 -19.24 -5.06 28.35
CA GLN A 287 -19.41 -5.17 29.80
C GLN A 287 -18.92 -3.88 30.46
N GLU A 288 -19.64 -3.35 31.45
CA GLU A 288 -19.16 -2.20 32.20
C GLU A 288 -18.18 -2.65 33.29
N PRO A 289 -16.89 -2.27 33.23
CA PRO A 289 -15.90 -2.70 34.20
C PRO A 289 -15.95 -1.83 35.46
N THR A 290 -15.67 -2.43 36.62
CA THR A 290 -15.43 -1.70 37.86
C THR A 290 -14.13 -0.90 37.75
N VAL A 291 -14.17 0.40 38.06
CA VAL A 291 -12.98 1.27 38.11
C VAL A 291 -12.03 0.80 39.23
N PRO A 292 -10.72 0.58 38.97
CA PRO A 292 -9.78 0.11 39.99
C PRO A 292 -9.57 1.08 41.16
N GLU A 293 -9.35 0.54 42.36
CA GLU A 293 -8.93 1.34 43.53
C GLU A 293 -7.41 1.52 43.55
N ILE A 294 -6.94 2.76 43.38
CA ILE A 294 -5.53 3.13 43.55
C ILE A 294 -5.19 3.13 45.05
N LYS A 295 -4.20 2.32 45.45
CA LYS A 295 -3.80 2.13 46.86
C LYS A 295 -2.74 3.11 47.32
N ASP A 296 -1.82 3.50 46.44
CA ASP A 296 -0.78 4.48 46.75
C ASP A 296 -1.36 5.91 46.75
N ALA A 297 -1.10 6.66 47.83
CA ALA A 297 -1.67 7.99 48.03
C ALA A 297 -1.06 9.07 47.10
N GLN A 298 0.15 8.85 46.56
CA GLN A 298 0.78 9.75 45.59
C GLN A 298 0.25 9.47 44.17
N LEU A 299 0.13 8.19 43.78
CA LEU A 299 -0.50 7.82 42.50
C LEU A 299 -1.97 8.22 42.45
N LYS A 300 -2.70 8.12 43.57
CA LYS A 300 -4.07 8.62 43.71
C LYS A 300 -4.19 10.14 43.58
N ALA A 301 -3.12 10.90 43.79
CA ALA A 301 -3.07 12.34 43.55
C ALA A 301 -2.58 12.71 42.14
N TRP A 302 -2.04 11.75 41.37
CA TRP A 302 -1.70 11.92 39.95
C TRP A 302 -2.94 11.71 39.05
N ALA A 303 -3.80 10.75 39.39
CA ALA A 303 -5.03 10.46 38.66
C ALA A 303 -6.02 11.64 38.65
N LYS A 304 -6.65 11.89 37.49
CA LYS A 304 -7.63 12.97 37.27
C LYS A 304 -9.00 12.43 36.84
N THR A 305 -9.05 11.22 36.29
CA THR A 305 -10.19 10.58 35.64
C THR A 305 -10.14 9.06 35.83
N ASP A 306 -11.26 8.36 35.63
CA ASP A 306 -11.28 6.89 35.72
C ASP A 306 -10.31 6.19 34.73
N ILE A 307 -10.03 6.82 33.57
CA ILE A 307 -9.02 6.35 32.60
C ILE A 307 -7.66 6.15 33.29
N ASP A 308 -7.31 7.07 34.18
CA ASP A 308 -6.05 7.04 34.92
C ASP A 308 -6.02 5.89 35.93
N HIS A 309 -7.16 5.47 36.47
CA HIS A 309 -7.24 4.34 37.40
C HIS A 309 -6.97 3.01 36.70
N PHE A 310 -7.48 2.81 35.48
CA PHE A 310 -7.18 1.61 34.68
C PHE A 310 -5.69 1.55 34.32
N VAL A 311 -5.15 2.64 33.74
CA VAL A 311 -3.73 2.68 33.36
C VAL A 311 -2.80 2.56 34.57
N LEU A 312 -3.07 3.24 35.69
CA LEU A 312 -2.26 3.08 36.90
C LEU A 312 -2.28 1.65 37.44
N ALA A 313 -3.45 0.99 37.48
CA ALA A 313 -3.53 -0.42 37.89
C ALA A 313 -2.68 -1.33 36.97
N LYS A 314 -2.61 -1.01 35.68
CA LYS A 314 -1.76 -1.72 34.72
C LYS A 314 -0.27 -1.43 34.89
N LEU A 315 0.11 -0.19 35.20
CA LEU A 315 1.48 0.20 35.50
C LEU A 315 1.96 -0.44 36.82
N GLU A 316 1.12 -0.47 37.85
CA GLU A 316 1.36 -1.19 39.11
C GLU A 316 1.57 -2.69 38.85
N GLU A 317 0.72 -3.34 38.04
CA GLU A 317 0.87 -4.76 37.64
C GLU A 317 2.23 -5.05 36.97
N LYS A 318 2.77 -4.08 36.20
CA LYS A 318 4.05 -4.22 35.49
C LYS A 318 5.26 -3.67 36.23
N GLY A 319 5.10 -3.13 37.43
CA GLY A 319 6.20 -2.49 38.17
C GLY A 319 6.80 -1.29 37.42
N LEU A 320 5.96 -0.58 36.66
CA LEU A 320 6.23 0.69 35.99
C LEU A 320 5.72 1.86 36.85
N LYS A 321 6.06 3.09 36.47
CA LYS A 321 5.51 4.32 37.06
C LYS A 321 5.03 5.25 35.95
N PRO A 322 4.07 6.15 36.23
CA PRO A 322 3.69 7.20 35.30
C PRO A 322 4.75 8.32 35.27
N ALA A 323 4.92 8.93 34.11
CA ALA A 323 5.77 10.09 33.92
C ALA A 323 5.22 11.33 34.66
N PRO A 324 6.09 12.30 35.01
CA PRO A 324 5.63 13.59 35.51
C PRO A 324 4.80 14.32 34.44
N MET A 325 3.82 15.11 34.90
CA MET A 325 2.98 15.98 34.06
C MET A 325 3.83 16.84 33.10
N ALA A 326 3.34 17.03 31.88
CA ALA A 326 3.94 17.97 30.93
C ALA A 326 3.82 19.42 31.45
N ASP A 327 4.75 20.28 31.05
CA ASP A 327 4.63 21.72 31.24
C ASP A 327 3.50 22.29 30.37
N LYS A 328 2.97 23.46 30.76
CA LYS A 328 1.82 24.08 30.09
C LYS A 328 2.05 24.34 28.60
N ARG A 329 3.26 24.77 28.19
CA ARG A 329 3.59 25.05 26.80
C ARG A 329 3.59 23.75 25.97
N THR A 330 4.25 22.71 26.46
CA THR A 330 4.24 21.38 25.82
C THR A 330 2.82 20.84 25.71
N LEU A 331 2.02 20.89 26.78
CA LEU A 331 0.65 20.40 26.79
C LEU A 331 -0.29 21.18 25.84
N LEU A 332 -0.15 22.51 25.73
CA LEU A 332 -0.93 23.30 24.78
C LEU A 332 -0.49 23.07 23.33
N ARG A 333 0.82 22.93 23.06
CA ARG A 333 1.33 22.58 21.73
C ARG A 333 0.79 21.20 21.31
N ARG A 334 0.82 20.23 22.23
CA ARG A 334 0.22 18.90 22.02
C ARG A 334 -1.26 18.99 21.66
N ALA A 335 -2.08 19.58 22.53
CA ALA A 335 -3.52 19.65 22.35
C ALA A 335 -3.95 20.39 21.07
N THR A 336 -3.24 21.46 20.68
CA THR A 336 -3.59 22.24 19.47
C THR A 336 -3.26 21.47 18.19
N LEU A 337 -2.07 20.85 18.10
CA LEU A 337 -1.68 20.05 16.93
C LEU A 337 -2.53 18.77 16.80
N ASP A 338 -2.87 18.15 17.92
CA ASP A 338 -3.71 16.95 18.00
C ASP A 338 -5.17 17.22 17.60
N LEU A 339 -5.80 18.27 18.15
CA LEU A 339 -7.21 18.56 17.84
C LEU A 339 -7.43 19.34 16.55
N ILE A 340 -6.58 20.28 16.15
CA ILE A 340 -6.82 21.17 14.98
C ILE A 340 -5.72 21.14 13.91
N GLY A 341 -4.64 20.40 14.14
CA GLY A 341 -3.55 20.22 13.17
C GLY A 341 -2.64 21.45 12.99
N LEU A 342 -2.72 22.42 13.90
CA LEU A 342 -1.95 23.68 13.85
C LEU A 342 -1.20 23.89 15.18
N PRO A 343 -0.08 24.62 15.20
CA PRO A 343 0.59 25.00 16.44
C PRO A 343 -0.14 26.18 17.12
N PRO A 344 -0.07 26.31 18.45
CA PRO A 344 -0.66 27.46 19.16
C PRO A 344 0.14 28.74 18.91
N THR A 345 -0.55 29.89 18.90
CA THR A 345 0.09 31.22 18.82
C THR A 345 0.79 31.60 20.14
N PRO A 346 1.80 32.49 20.11
CA PRO A 346 2.45 32.99 21.32
C PRO A 346 1.48 33.59 22.35
N GLU A 347 0.42 34.25 21.87
CA GLU A 347 -0.61 34.89 22.68
C GLU A 347 -1.46 33.87 23.43
N GLU A 348 -1.78 32.73 22.81
CA GLU A 348 -2.50 31.62 23.45
C GLU A 348 -1.66 30.91 24.51
N ILE A 349 -0.36 30.75 24.25
CA ILE A 349 0.59 30.18 25.21
C ILE A 349 0.68 31.09 26.44
N GLU A 350 0.90 32.38 26.24
CA GLU A 350 0.93 33.34 27.34
C GLU A 350 -0.40 33.39 28.12
N ALA A 351 -1.55 33.27 27.44
CA ALA A 351 -2.85 33.22 28.11
C ALA A 351 -3.00 31.95 28.96
N PHE A 352 -2.65 30.77 28.42
CA PHE A 352 -2.75 29.51 29.15
C PHE A 352 -1.72 29.41 30.28
N GLU A 353 -0.51 29.94 30.11
CA GLU A 353 0.49 30.03 31.19
C GLU A 353 -0.02 30.86 32.37
N LYS A 354 -0.68 31.99 32.09
CA LYS A 354 -1.24 32.91 33.09
C LYS A 354 -2.52 32.40 33.77
N ASP A 355 -3.32 31.54 33.12
CA ASP A 355 -4.55 30.98 33.73
C ASP A 355 -4.23 29.93 34.80
N SER A 356 -4.43 30.28 36.08
CA SER A 356 -4.17 29.40 37.24
C SER A 356 -5.42 28.65 37.73
N SER A 357 -6.55 28.68 37.00
CA SER A 357 -7.76 27.98 37.43
C SER A 357 -7.63 26.44 37.29
N PRO A 358 -8.33 25.65 38.13
CA PRO A 358 -8.23 24.19 38.09
C PRO A 358 -8.78 23.58 36.79
N ASP A 359 -9.66 24.30 36.09
CA ASP A 359 -10.28 23.95 34.81
C ASP A 359 -9.56 24.56 33.59
N ALA A 360 -8.43 25.26 33.75
CA ALA A 360 -7.76 25.99 32.67
C ALA A 360 -7.48 25.13 31.42
N PHE A 361 -7.07 23.87 31.58
CA PHE A 361 -6.85 22.97 30.45
C PHE A 361 -8.17 22.45 29.84
N ALA A 362 -9.24 22.32 30.63
CA ALA A 362 -10.56 22.00 30.09
C ALA A 362 -11.09 23.10 29.18
N LYS A 363 -10.90 24.38 29.55
CA LYS A 363 -11.21 25.53 28.67
C LYS A 363 -10.45 25.45 27.34
N VAL A 364 -9.18 25.06 27.37
CA VAL A 364 -8.36 24.86 26.16
C VAL A 364 -8.94 23.76 25.28
N VAL A 365 -9.23 22.58 25.85
CA VAL A 365 -9.82 21.45 25.12
C VAL A 365 -11.20 21.80 24.54
N ASP A 366 -12.10 22.38 25.33
CA ASP A 366 -13.45 22.78 24.89
C ASP A 366 -13.42 23.80 23.75
N ARG A 367 -12.51 24.78 23.84
CA ARG A 367 -12.27 25.79 22.80
C ARG A 367 -11.73 25.17 21.51
N LEU A 368 -10.81 24.20 21.60
CA LEU A 368 -10.25 23.51 20.44
C LEU A 368 -11.27 22.57 19.78
N LEU A 369 -12.07 21.85 20.57
CA LEU A 369 -13.19 21.03 20.08
C LEU A 369 -14.31 21.87 19.45
N ALA A 370 -14.41 23.17 19.79
CA ALA A 370 -15.33 24.12 19.18
C ALA A 370 -14.77 24.82 17.90
N SER A 371 -13.50 24.63 17.57
CA SER A 371 -12.85 25.24 16.40
C SER A 371 -13.36 24.66 15.08
N PRO A 372 -13.55 25.44 13.99
CA PRO A 372 -13.83 24.88 12.67
C PRO A 372 -12.68 24.02 12.13
N HIS A 373 -11.45 24.27 12.58
CA HIS A 373 -10.26 23.51 12.19
C HIS A 373 -10.18 22.11 12.81
N TYR A 374 -11.06 21.79 13.77
CA TYR A 374 -11.13 20.45 14.38
C TYR A 374 -11.56 19.39 13.36
N GLY A 375 -12.62 19.67 12.58
CA GLY A 375 -13.09 18.78 11.53
C GLY A 375 -12.09 18.60 10.39
N GLU A 376 -11.27 19.60 10.10
CA GLU A 376 -10.18 19.52 9.11
C GLU A 376 -9.13 18.48 9.54
N ARG A 377 -8.75 18.51 10.83
CA ARG A 377 -7.83 17.55 11.43
C ARG A 377 -8.44 16.16 11.55
N TRP A 378 -9.57 16.03 12.24
CA TRP A 378 -10.16 14.73 12.58
C TRP A 378 -10.90 14.06 11.42
N GLY A 379 -11.37 14.86 10.44
CA GLY A 379 -11.85 14.33 9.16
C GLY A 379 -10.75 13.62 8.39
N ARG A 380 -9.49 14.08 8.46
CA ARG A 380 -8.39 13.44 7.74
C ARG A 380 -8.14 12.00 8.21
N HIS A 381 -8.24 11.71 9.51
CA HIS A 381 -8.15 10.36 10.05
C HIS A 381 -9.25 9.42 9.53
N TRP A 382 -10.47 9.93 9.33
CA TRP A 382 -11.53 9.12 8.71
C TRP A 382 -11.31 8.93 7.21
N LEU A 383 -10.78 9.94 6.50
CA LEU A 383 -10.53 9.87 5.06
C LEU A 383 -9.46 8.82 4.66
N ASP A 384 -8.60 8.42 5.59
CA ASP A 384 -7.69 7.28 5.46
C ASP A 384 -8.45 5.94 5.45
N VAL A 385 -9.38 5.73 6.39
CA VAL A 385 -10.26 4.55 6.42
C VAL A 385 -11.23 4.54 5.23
N ALA A 386 -11.73 5.73 4.87
CA ALA A 386 -12.62 5.95 3.74
C ALA A 386 -11.89 6.08 2.39
N ARG A 387 -10.61 5.65 2.28
CA ARG A 387 -9.88 5.44 1.01
C ARG A 387 -10.01 6.62 0.04
N TYR A 388 -9.94 7.85 0.55
CA TYR A 388 -10.32 9.06 -0.19
C TYR A 388 -9.33 9.41 -1.31
N GLY A 389 -9.83 9.75 -2.50
CA GLY A 389 -9.03 10.34 -3.57
C GLY A 389 -9.85 11.10 -4.61
N ASP A 390 -9.25 12.15 -5.18
CA ASP A 390 -9.79 13.04 -6.21
C ASP A 390 -9.58 12.50 -7.65
N ASP A 391 -9.19 11.23 -7.78
CA ASP A 391 -9.06 10.50 -9.05
C ASP A 391 -9.35 9.01 -8.88
N ASP A 392 -9.47 8.31 -10.00
CA ASP A 392 -9.85 6.90 -10.05
C ASP A 392 -8.73 6.02 -10.65
N ILE A 393 -8.70 4.76 -10.25
CA ILE A 393 -7.71 3.76 -10.70
C ILE A 393 -7.83 3.40 -12.19
N ARG A 394 -8.90 3.88 -12.85
CA ARG A 394 -9.12 3.83 -14.32
C ARG A 394 -7.93 4.36 -15.15
N GLY A 395 -7.04 5.15 -14.52
CA GLY A 395 -5.79 5.63 -15.11
C GLY A 395 -4.71 4.57 -15.37
N LEU A 396 -4.88 3.31 -14.96
CA LEU A 396 -3.90 2.22 -15.07
C LEU A 396 -3.59 1.72 -16.50
N ASP A 397 -4.10 2.35 -17.56
CA ASP A 397 -3.79 1.96 -18.94
C ASP A 397 -2.32 2.26 -19.31
N PRO A 398 -1.48 1.23 -19.63
CA PRO A 398 -0.11 1.42 -20.08
C PRO A 398 -0.01 2.18 -21.42
N ARG A 399 -1.11 2.39 -22.15
CA ARG A 399 -1.19 3.22 -23.37
C ARG A 399 -1.39 4.71 -23.08
N GLY A 400 -1.50 5.11 -21.81
CA GLY A 400 -1.35 6.51 -21.40
C GLY A 400 -2.65 7.28 -21.11
N ARG A 401 -3.75 6.62 -20.71
CA ARG A 401 -4.96 7.29 -20.15
C ARG A 401 -4.75 7.86 -18.74
N GLY A 402 -3.52 8.29 -18.42
CA GLY A 402 -3.07 8.53 -17.05
C GLY A 402 -3.72 9.74 -16.40
N TYR A 403 -4.14 9.57 -15.14
CA TYR A 403 -4.97 10.47 -14.34
C TYR A 403 -6.38 10.68 -14.91
N MET A 404 -7.38 10.01 -14.31
CA MET A 404 -8.81 10.27 -14.53
C MET A 404 -9.43 10.92 -13.29
N PRO A 405 -9.75 12.23 -13.31
CA PRO A 405 -10.32 12.90 -12.15
C PRO A 405 -11.64 12.27 -11.71
N LEU A 406 -11.90 12.38 -10.40
CA LEU A 406 -13.15 12.01 -9.77
C LEU A 406 -13.84 13.32 -9.33
N ASP A 407 -14.28 14.10 -10.33
CA ASP A 407 -14.81 15.44 -10.14
C ASP A 407 -15.97 15.44 -9.13
N GLY A 408 -15.97 16.34 -8.15
CA GLY A 408 -16.96 16.34 -7.07
C GLY A 408 -16.65 15.42 -5.89
N ALA A 409 -15.58 14.61 -5.90
CA ALA A 409 -15.14 13.82 -4.73
C ALA A 409 -15.01 14.67 -3.46
N TRP A 410 -14.54 15.90 -3.60
CA TRP A 410 -14.39 16.89 -2.52
C TRP A 410 -15.68 17.15 -1.72
N VAL A 411 -16.87 16.94 -2.31
CA VAL A 411 -18.16 17.12 -1.64
C VAL A 411 -18.36 16.08 -0.51
N TYR A 412 -17.81 14.87 -0.66
CA TYR A 412 -17.79 13.86 0.41
C TYR A 412 -16.75 14.21 1.49
N ARG A 413 -15.56 14.67 1.10
CA ARG A 413 -14.51 15.13 2.03
C ARG A 413 -15.02 16.24 2.95
N ASP A 414 -15.68 17.25 2.38
CA ASP A 414 -16.23 18.37 3.12
C ASP A 414 -17.43 17.96 3.98
N TRP A 415 -18.21 16.97 3.54
CA TRP A 415 -19.24 16.34 4.38
C TRP A 415 -18.66 15.60 5.58
N VAL A 416 -17.52 14.89 5.45
CA VAL A 416 -16.83 14.25 6.59
C VAL A 416 -16.34 15.31 7.57
N ILE A 417 -15.61 16.32 7.09
CA ILE A 417 -15.11 17.46 7.88
C ILE A 417 -16.25 18.14 8.65
N LYS A 418 -17.35 18.44 7.95
CA LYS A 418 -18.56 19.05 8.53
C LYS A 418 -19.23 18.14 9.57
N SER A 419 -19.40 16.85 9.29
CA SER A 419 -20.07 15.91 10.19
C SER A 419 -19.33 15.78 11.51
N ILE A 420 -18.00 15.78 11.47
CA ILE A 420 -17.13 15.76 12.66
C ILE A 420 -17.17 17.11 13.39
N ASN A 421 -17.11 18.23 12.66
CA ASN A 421 -17.31 19.56 13.26
C ASN A 421 -18.67 19.71 13.97
N GLN A 422 -19.72 19.07 13.45
CA GLN A 422 -21.06 19.03 14.05
C GLN A 422 -21.23 17.98 15.16
N ASP A 423 -20.19 17.20 15.49
CA ASP A 423 -20.22 16.08 16.45
C ASP A 423 -21.36 15.08 16.15
N MET A 424 -21.52 14.73 14.87
CA MET A 424 -22.54 13.79 14.43
C MET A 424 -22.39 12.44 15.17
N PRO A 425 -23.44 11.93 15.84
CA PRO A 425 -23.42 10.62 16.46
C PRO A 425 -22.96 9.53 15.50
N TYR A 426 -22.04 8.67 15.95
CA TYR A 426 -21.39 7.69 15.08
C TYR A 426 -22.37 6.71 14.43
N ASP A 427 -23.49 6.36 15.06
CA ASP A 427 -24.55 5.56 14.45
C ASP A 427 -25.15 6.23 13.20
N GLN A 428 -25.38 7.55 13.25
CA GLN A 428 -25.85 8.33 12.11
C GLN A 428 -24.77 8.47 11.04
N PHE A 429 -23.51 8.65 11.45
CA PHE A 429 -22.35 8.73 10.57
C PHE A 429 -22.12 7.42 9.78
N VAL A 430 -22.29 6.26 10.42
CA VAL A 430 -22.26 4.94 9.77
C VAL A 430 -23.45 4.78 8.81
N LYS A 431 -24.67 5.08 9.26
CA LYS A 431 -25.90 4.93 8.45
C LYS A 431 -25.87 5.77 7.18
N ARG A 432 -25.44 7.03 7.27
CA ARG A 432 -25.34 7.95 6.13
C ARG A 432 -24.35 7.46 5.07
N GLN A 433 -23.26 6.84 5.50
CA GLN A 433 -22.22 6.34 4.60
C GLN A 433 -22.59 5.07 3.85
N LEU A 434 -23.31 4.16 4.50
CA LEU A 434 -23.73 2.90 3.89
C LEU A 434 -25.07 3.02 3.15
N ALA A 435 -26.00 3.83 3.68
CA ALA A 435 -27.41 3.77 3.32
C ALA A 435 -28.14 5.12 3.40
N GLY A 436 -27.43 6.26 3.29
CA GLY A 436 -28.04 7.59 3.40
C GLY A 436 -29.21 7.84 2.43
N ASP A 437 -29.12 7.30 1.22
CA ASP A 437 -30.19 7.31 0.21
C ASP A 437 -31.43 6.46 0.57
N LEU A 438 -31.32 5.59 1.58
CA LEU A 438 -32.37 4.70 2.08
C LEU A 438 -32.91 5.10 3.47
N MET A 439 -32.32 6.11 4.13
CA MET A 439 -32.71 6.50 5.51
C MET A 439 -34.10 7.13 5.59
N SER A 440 -34.64 7.64 4.47
CA SER A 440 -36.03 8.11 4.37
C SER A 440 -36.50 8.08 2.91
N ASN A 441 -37.81 8.25 2.69
CA ASN A 441 -38.38 8.35 1.35
C ASN A 441 -37.94 9.61 0.57
N HIS A 442 -37.42 10.63 1.28
CA HIS A 442 -36.98 11.91 0.75
C HIS A 442 -35.62 12.29 1.38
N PRO A 443 -34.54 11.57 1.04
CA PRO A 443 -33.24 11.76 1.68
C PRO A 443 -32.71 13.17 1.44
N THR A 444 -32.20 13.81 2.49
CA THR A 444 -31.66 15.16 2.42
C THR A 444 -30.33 15.18 1.65
N ALA A 445 -29.90 16.35 1.18
CA ALA A 445 -28.57 16.49 0.57
C ALA A 445 -27.44 15.99 1.49
N GLU A 446 -27.59 16.13 2.81
CA GLU A 446 -26.60 15.67 3.80
C GLU A 446 -26.74 14.18 4.14
N ASP A 447 -27.84 13.54 3.74
CA ASP A 447 -27.99 12.07 3.76
C ASP A 447 -27.26 11.49 2.54
N LEU A 448 -27.50 12.07 1.36
CA LEU A 448 -26.94 11.66 0.08
C LEU A 448 -25.41 11.81 0.01
N LYS A 449 -24.87 12.93 0.51
CA LYS A 449 -23.42 13.19 0.58
C LYS A 449 -22.65 12.10 1.33
N GLY A 450 -23.23 11.52 2.39
CA GLY A 450 -22.60 10.43 3.13
C GLY A 450 -22.26 9.22 2.26
N THR A 451 -23.11 8.89 1.28
CA THR A 451 -22.95 7.71 0.41
C THR A 451 -21.68 7.73 -0.46
N GLY A 452 -20.95 8.85 -0.48
CA GLY A 452 -19.60 8.98 -1.02
C GLY A 452 -18.60 7.92 -0.53
N PHE A 453 -18.75 7.40 0.69
CA PHE A 453 -17.93 6.30 1.21
C PHE A 453 -17.96 5.03 0.31
N LEU A 454 -19.10 4.72 -0.31
CA LEU A 454 -19.28 3.56 -1.20
C LEU A 454 -19.25 3.93 -2.70
N GLY A 455 -19.73 5.11 -3.06
CA GLY A 455 -19.82 5.57 -4.45
C GLY A 455 -18.54 6.21 -4.99
N GLY A 456 -17.78 6.90 -4.13
CA GLY A 456 -16.45 7.46 -4.43
C GLY A 456 -15.29 6.49 -4.19
N ALA A 457 -15.59 5.21 -3.96
CA ALA A 457 -14.62 4.12 -3.88
C ALA A 457 -14.01 3.82 -5.27
N PRO A 458 -12.87 3.11 -5.35
CA PRO A 458 -12.33 2.63 -6.61
C PRO A 458 -13.35 1.80 -7.44
N TRP A 459 -13.27 1.95 -8.76
CA TRP A 459 -14.08 1.23 -9.74
C TRP A 459 -13.20 0.53 -10.77
N ILE A 460 -13.53 -0.71 -11.15
CA ILE A 460 -12.63 -1.67 -11.83
C ILE A 460 -13.17 -2.08 -13.23
N TRP A 461 -14.42 -1.76 -13.53
CA TRP A 461 -15.14 -2.07 -14.79
C TRP A 461 -14.44 -1.72 -16.12
N ASP A 462 -13.43 -0.84 -16.17
CA ASP A 462 -12.66 -0.55 -17.39
C ASP A 462 -11.23 -1.16 -17.41
N GLN A 463 -10.86 -1.90 -16.37
CA GLN A 463 -9.56 -2.58 -16.20
C GLN A 463 -9.64 -4.10 -16.33
N ALA A 464 -10.82 -4.71 -16.13
CA ALA A 464 -11.04 -6.15 -16.15
C ALA A 464 -12.33 -6.54 -16.88
N GLU A 465 -12.43 -7.81 -17.32
CA GLU A 465 -13.70 -8.38 -17.81
C GLU A 465 -14.82 -8.13 -16.78
N PRO A 466 -16.04 -7.70 -17.19
CA PRO A 466 -17.09 -7.30 -16.25
C PRO A 466 -17.39 -8.32 -15.15
N ILE A 467 -17.40 -9.62 -15.44
CA ILE A 467 -17.65 -10.68 -14.43
C ILE A 467 -16.62 -10.61 -13.29
N GLN A 468 -15.34 -10.45 -13.63
CA GLN A 468 -14.24 -10.29 -12.67
C GLN A 468 -14.25 -8.89 -12.02
N GLY A 469 -14.39 -7.83 -12.80
CA GLY A 469 -14.44 -6.46 -12.29
C GLY A 469 -15.57 -6.24 -11.27
N ARG A 470 -16.76 -6.79 -11.51
CA ARG A 470 -17.87 -6.79 -10.54
C ARG A 470 -17.58 -7.63 -9.29
N ALA A 471 -16.78 -8.69 -9.38
CA ALA A 471 -16.38 -9.49 -8.22
C ALA A 471 -15.36 -8.75 -7.34
N ASP A 472 -14.40 -8.06 -7.97
CA ASP A 472 -13.40 -7.26 -7.27
C ASP A 472 -14.01 -5.98 -6.68
N GLU A 473 -14.95 -5.32 -7.36
CA GLU A 473 -15.73 -4.19 -6.82
C GLU A 473 -16.55 -4.58 -5.57
N ARG A 474 -17.06 -5.82 -5.51
CA ARG A 474 -17.70 -6.36 -4.29
C ARG A 474 -16.69 -6.61 -3.18
N ASN A 475 -15.56 -7.26 -3.49
CA ASN A 475 -14.49 -7.55 -2.54
C ASN A 475 -13.96 -6.27 -1.88
N GLU A 476 -13.69 -5.24 -2.68
CA GLU A 476 -13.23 -3.91 -2.28
C GLU A 476 -14.20 -3.25 -1.29
N ARG A 477 -15.51 -3.32 -1.57
CA ARG A 477 -16.57 -2.77 -0.68
C ARG A 477 -16.77 -3.58 0.59
N ILE A 478 -16.59 -4.90 0.55
CA ILE A 478 -16.58 -5.74 1.76
C ILE A 478 -15.40 -5.38 2.66
N ASP A 479 -14.17 -5.35 2.12
CA ASP A 479 -12.94 -5.17 2.92
C ASP A 479 -12.94 -3.84 3.68
N ALA A 480 -13.24 -2.72 3.01
CA ALA A 480 -13.28 -1.41 3.67
C ALA A 480 -14.41 -1.28 4.70
N VAL A 481 -15.58 -1.89 4.45
CA VAL A 481 -16.69 -1.90 5.43
C VAL A 481 -16.32 -2.73 6.66
N THR A 482 -15.73 -3.92 6.48
CA THR A 482 -15.44 -4.81 7.61
C THR A 482 -14.16 -4.43 8.35
N ARG A 483 -13.11 -3.91 7.70
CA ARG A 483 -11.95 -3.33 8.41
C ARG A 483 -12.28 -1.99 9.05
N GLY A 484 -12.97 -1.11 8.34
CA GLY A 484 -13.27 0.24 8.78
C GLY A 484 -14.18 0.27 10.01
N PHE A 485 -15.36 -0.37 9.91
CA PHE A 485 -16.39 -0.32 10.95
C PHE A 485 -16.36 -1.50 11.94
N LEU A 486 -15.87 -2.68 11.54
CA LEU A 486 -15.88 -3.89 12.38
C LEU A 486 -14.50 -4.38 12.83
N GLY A 487 -13.40 -3.87 12.28
CA GLY A 487 -12.05 -4.38 12.56
C GLY A 487 -11.90 -5.87 12.23
N MET A 488 -12.42 -6.33 11.08
CA MET A 488 -12.38 -7.74 10.66
C MET A 488 -12.00 -7.92 9.18
N THR A 489 -11.11 -8.88 8.92
CA THR A 489 -10.55 -9.21 7.60
C THR A 489 -11.45 -10.12 6.75
N VAL A 490 -12.74 -9.80 6.64
CA VAL A 490 -13.76 -10.66 5.99
C VAL A 490 -13.47 -10.95 4.52
N ALA A 491 -12.83 -10.05 3.78
CA ALA A 491 -12.47 -10.27 2.38
C ALA A 491 -11.56 -11.49 2.17
N CYS A 492 -10.75 -11.86 3.17
CA CYS A 492 -9.95 -13.09 3.14
C CYS A 492 -10.79 -14.38 3.09
N ALA A 493 -12.11 -14.32 3.35
CA ALA A 493 -13.04 -15.44 3.21
C ALA A 493 -13.62 -15.60 1.78
N ARG A 494 -13.21 -14.77 0.81
CA ARG A 494 -13.67 -14.86 -0.60
C ARG A 494 -13.46 -16.24 -1.22
N CYS A 495 -12.36 -16.91 -0.92
CA CYS A 495 -11.95 -18.16 -1.58
C CYS A 495 -12.31 -19.42 -0.78
N HIS A 496 -12.36 -19.34 0.55
CA HIS A 496 -12.67 -20.43 1.48
C HIS A 496 -13.04 -19.85 2.85
N ASP A 497 -13.60 -20.65 3.76
CA ASP A 497 -13.86 -20.21 5.14
C ASP A 497 -12.58 -19.65 5.79
N HIS A 498 -12.69 -18.57 6.55
CA HIS A 498 -11.52 -17.81 7.00
C HIS A 498 -10.58 -18.68 7.85
N LYS A 499 -9.28 -18.63 7.57
CA LYS A 499 -8.29 -19.58 8.11
C LYS A 499 -8.27 -19.62 9.64
N TYR A 500 -8.39 -18.47 10.29
CA TYR A 500 -8.35 -18.33 11.74
C TYR A 500 -9.74 -18.01 12.29
N ASP A 501 -10.21 -16.79 12.07
CA ASP A 501 -11.47 -16.26 12.60
C ASP A 501 -12.72 -17.02 12.15
N PRO A 502 -13.79 -17.06 12.98
CA PRO A 502 -15.07 -17.71 12.70
C PRO A 502 -15.93 -16.97 11.66
N ILE A 503 -15.35 -16.71 10.49
CA ILE A 503 -16.00 -16.08 9.33
C ILE A 503 -16.10 -17.13 8.23
N LEU A 504 -17.30 -17.37 7.72
CA LEU A 504 -17.54 -18.34 6.64
C LEU A 504 -17.34 -17.68 5.27
N ALA A 505 -17.03 -18.47 4.24
CA ALA A 505 -17.15 -17.99 2.87
C ALA A 505 -18.58 -17.53 2.57
N LYS A 506 -19.59 -18.22 3.14
CA LYS A 506 -20.99 -17.80 3.07
C LYS A 506 -21.26 -16.45 3.75
N ASP A 507 -20.51 -16.04 4.77
CA ASP A 507 -20.64 -14.69 5.35
C ASP A 507 -20.12 -13.62 4.36
N TYR A 508 -19.00 -13.88 3.68
CA TYR A 508 -18.48 -13.01 2.63
C TYR A 508 -19.49 -12.86 1.47
N TYR A 509 -20.07 -13.95 0.96
CA TYR A 509 -21.05 -13.88 -0.13
C TYR A 509 -22.40 -13.30 0.29
N ALA A 510 -22.79 -13.44 1.57
CA ALA A 510 -23.96 -12.77 2.13
C ALA A 510 -23.81 -11.24 2.13
N LEU A 511 -22.63 -10.71 2.51
CA LEU A 511 -22.30 -9.29 2.35
C LEU A 511 -22.13 -8.90 0.87
N GLY A 512 -21.51 -9.76 0.06
CA GLY A 512 -21.36 -9.57 -1.37
C GLY A 512 -22.69 -9.38 -2.10
N GLY A 513 -23.74 -10.10 -1.67
CA GLY A 513 -25.10 -9.88 -2.17
C GLY A 513 -25.60 -8.46 -1.91
N VAL A 514 -25.31 -7.85 -0.76
CA VAL A 514 -25.75 -6.47 -0.45
C VAL A 514 -25.17 -5.49 -1.47
N PHE A 515 -23.87 -5.59 -1.74
CA PHE A 515 -23.20 -4.75 -2.73
C PHE A 515 -23.58 -5.11 -4.18
N ALA A 516 -23.88 -6.38 -4.48
CA ALA A 516 -24.38 -6.81 -5.80
C ALA A 516 -25.72 -6.15 -6.17
N ASN A 517 -26.56 -5.84 -5.17
CA ASN A 517 -27.83 -5.12 -5.33
C ASN A 517 -27.71 -3.60 -5.25
N SER A 518 -26.49 -3.09 -5.07
CA SER A 518 -26.20 -1.67 -5.06
C SER A 518 -25.66 -1.24 -6.43
N THR A 519 -25.91 0.00 -6.83
CA THR A 519 -25.43 0.58 -8.11
C THR A 519 -24.91 1.99 -7.89
N TYR A 520 -23.95 2.40 -8.70
CA TYR A 520 -23.42 3.77 -8.72
C TYR A 520 -24.53 4.78 -9.08
N LYS A 521 -24.55 5.94 -8.43
CA LYS A 521 -25.41 7.06 -8.83
C LYS A 521 -24.80 8.40 -8.43
N GLU A 522 -24.76 9.33 -9.38
CA GLU A 522 -24.47 10.73 -9.09
C GLU A 522 -25.71 11.43 -8.52
N TYR A 523 -25.52 12.16 -7.44
CA TYR A 523 -26.54 13.02 -6.84
C TYR A 523 -26.10 14.47 -6.97
N ASN A 524 -26.74 15.19 -7.88
CA ASN A 524 -26.49 16.60 -8.18
C ASN A 524 -27.19 17.49 -7.15
N PHE A 525 -26.55 18.57 -6.72
CA PHE A 525 -27.14 19.53 -5.77
C PHE A 525 -27.61 20.84 -6.43
N VAL A 526 -27.73 20.84 -7.76
CA VAL A 526 -28.21 21.96 -8.60
C VAL A 526 -29.32 21.47 -9.56
N PRO A 527 -30.14 22.36 -10.14
CA PRO A 527 -31.21 21.97 -11.08
C PRO A 527 -30.69 21.33 -12.37
N ASP A 528 -31.48 20.43 -12.96
CA ASP A 528 -31.12 19.75 -14.22
C ASP A 528 -30.82 20.69 -15.39
N SER A 529 -31.40 21.90 -15.41
CA SER A 529 -31.06 22.93 -16.41
C SER A 529 -29.59 23.34 -16.36
N GLU A 530 -29.01 23.40 -15.15
CA GLU A 530 -27.61 23.71 -14.93
C GLU A 530 -26.73 22.51 -15.29
N VAL A 531 -27.08 21.31 -14.83
CA VAL A 531 -26.42 20.04 -15.17
C VAL A 531 -26.32 19.85 -16.70
N ASN A 532 -27.39 20.19 -17.44
CA ASN A 532 -27.42 20.08 -18.90
C ASN A 532 -26.60 21.18 -19.59
N PHE A 533 -26.57 22.41 -19.07
CA PHE A 533 -25.65 23.46 -19.53
C PHE A 533 -24.19 23.00 -19.40
N TRP A 534 -23.83 22.42 -18.25
CA TRP A 534 -22.51 21.86 -17.99
C TRP A 534 -22.15 20.72 -18.95
N ARG A 535 -23.06 19.75 -19.14
CA ARG A 535 -22.83 18.63 -20.07
C ARG A 535 -22.56 19.10 -21.50
N GLU A 536 -23.30 20.09 -21.99
CA GLU A 536 -23.08 20.64 -23.34
C GLU A 536 -21.76 21.44 -23.43
N LYS A 537 -21.34 22.14 -22.37
CA LYS A 537 -20.01 22.78 -22.30
C LYS A 537 -18.87 21.76 -22.36
N PHE A 538 -18.92 20.68 -21.59
CA PHE A 538 -17.90 19.63 -21.63
C PHE A 538 -17.87 18.90 -22.98
N LYS A 539 -19.03 18.63 -23.58
CA LYS A 539 -19.14 18.06 -24.93
C LYS A 539 -18.49 18.96 -25.99
N GLN A 540 -18.66 20.29 -25.90
CA GLN A 540 -18.00 21.24 -26.80
C GLN A 540 -16.47 21.29 -26.60
N ALA A 541 -16.00 21.25 -25.36
CA ALA A 541 -14.57 21.17 -25.05
C ALA A 541 -13.94 19.84 -25.54
N ASN A 542 -14.57 18.71 -25.24
CA ASN A 542 -14.15 17.38 -25.71
C ASN A 542 -14.14 17.30 -27.25
N SER A 543 -15.11 17.92 -27.93
CA SER A 543 -15.14 17.98 -29.40
C SER A 543 -13.99 18.80 -29.99
N LYS A 544 -13.47 19.81 -29.27
CA LYS A 544 -12.28 20.56 -29.68
C LYS A 544 -10.98 19.79 -29.44
N ASP A 545 -10.84 19.15 -28.27
CA ASP A 545 -9.70 18.27 -27.94
C ASP A 545 -9.60 17.11 -28.95
N ASP A 546 -10.73 16.47 -29.27
CA ASP A 546 -10.81 15.43 -30.30
C ASP A 546 -10.42 15.94 -31.70
N ALA A 547 -10.81 17.16 -32.07
CA ALA A 547 -10.42 17.75 -33.35
C ALA A 547 -8.92 18.09 -33.39
N ALA A 548 -8.34 18.57 -32.28
CA ALA A 548 -6.90 18.81 -32.18
C ALA A 548 -6.09 17.50 -32.21
N GLN A 549 -6.61 16.43 -31.60
CA GLN A 549 -5.98 15.10 -31.63
C GLN A 549 -6.05 14.46 -33.01
N GLU A 550 -7.21 14.49 -33.70
CA GLU A 550 -7.33 13.97 -35.07
C GLU A 550 -6.51 14.81 -36.06
N TYR A 551 -6.44 16.14 -35.90
CA TYR A 551 -5.58 17.00 -36.73
C TYR A 551 -4.09 16.74 -36.48
N THR A 552 -3.61 16.71 -35.23
CA THR A 552 -2.19 16.42 -34.95
C THR A 552 -1.79 15.02 -35.42
N LYS A 553 -2.66 14.02 -35.29
CA LYS A 553 -2.48 12.70 -35.89
C LYS A 553 -2.36 12.79 -37.42
N THR A 554 -3.34 13.40 -38.09
CA THR A 554 -3.39 13.51 -39.56
C THR A 554 -2.17 14.26 -40.12
N ALA A 555 -1.81 15.38 -39.51
CA ALA A 555 -0.62 16.15 -39.86
C ALA A 555 0.68 15.37 -39.62
N GLY A 556 0.76 14.64 -38.50
CA GLY A 556 1.86 13.73 -38.20
C GLY A 556 2.01 12.66 -39.27
N GLU A 557 0.93 11.95 -39.63
CA GLU A 557 0.93 10.92 -40.68
C GLU A 557 1.30 11.47 -42.07
N GLN A 558 0.79 12.65 -42.45
CA GLN A 558 1.18 13.31 -43.70
C GLN A 558 2.67 13.66 -43.72
N LEU A 559 3.20 14.17 -42.61
CA LEU A 559 4.62 14.49 -42.45
C LEU A 559 5.50 13.22 -42.46
N SER A 560 5.05 12.14 -41.83
CA SER A 560 5.70 10.82 -41.88
C SER A 560 5.85 10.33 -43.32
N LYS A 561 4.77 10.39 -44.12
CA LYS A 561 4.75 9.97 -45.53
C LYS A 561 5.67 10.87 -46.39
N ALA A 562 5.60 12.18 -46.18
CA ALA A 562 6.44 13.15 -46.90
C ALA A 562 7.94 12.92 -46.67
N TYR A 563 8.36 12.52 -45.46
CA TYR A 563 9.75 12.16 -45.17
C TYR A 563 10.11 10.73 -45.55
N ALA A 564 9.18 9.76 -45.48
CA ALA A 564 9.40 8.40 -45.97
C ALA A 564 9.72 8.39 -47.49
N ALA A 565 9.06 9.25 -48.26
CA ALA A 565 9.36 9.47 -49.68
C ALA A 565 10.74 10.12 -49.95
N GLN A 566 11.45 10.59 -48.91
CA GLN A 566 12.80 11.18 -49.00
C GLN A 566 13.90 10.26 -48.43
N SER A 567 13.54 9.04 -47.98
CA SER A 567 14.45 8.10 -47.29
C SER A 567 15.81 7.93 -47.95
N SER A 568 15.85 7.85 -49.29
CA SER A 568 17.08 7.66 -50.05
C SER A 568 18.06 8.84 -49.89
N ALA A 569 17.54 10.08 -49.89
CA ALA A 569 18.36 11.27 -49.66
C ALA A 569 18.93 11.32 -48.23
N TYR A 570 18.10 10.99 -47.22
CA TYR A 570 18.55 10.89 -45.83
C TYR A 570 19.61 9.81 -45.62
N MET A 571 19.46 8.64 -46.25
CA MET A 571 20.46 7.58 -46.17
C MET A 571 21.78 7.98 -46.84
N VAL A 572 21.75 8.63 -48.00
CA VAL A 572 22.98 9.14 -48.66
C VAL A 572 23.66 10.22 -47.82
N ALA A 573 22.90 11.13 -47.20
CA ALA A 573 23.46 12.09 -46.25
C ALA A 573 24.04 11.39 -44.99
N ALA A 574 23.36 10.36 -44.47
CA ALA A 574 23.85 9.57 -43.34
C ALA A 574 25.14 8.78 -43.68
N TRP A 575 25.33 8.36 -44.94
CA TRP A 575 26.62 7.81 -45.42
C TRP A 575 27.73 8.87 -45.43
N ARG A 576 27.46 10.15 -45.75
CA ARG A 576 28.45 11.23 -45.65
C ARG A 576 28.90 11.49 -44.21
N VAL A 577 28.00 11.32 -43.24
CA VAL A 577 28.29 11.45 -41.80
C VAL A 577 29.00 10.20 -41.25
N ALA A 578 28.41 9.02 -41.43
CA ALA A 578 28.86 7.78 -40.80
C ALA A 578 30.00 7.05 -41.56
N GLY A 579 30.08 7.20 -42.88
CA GLY A 579 31.05 6.55 -43.76
C GLY A 579 32.45 7.21 -43.76
N LYS A 580 33.21 7.00 -44.84
CA LYS A 580 34.55 7.59 -45.02
C LYS A 580 34.60 9.13 -45.09
N PRO A 581 33.58 9.88 -45.60
CA PRO A 581 33.67 11.34 -45.68
C PRO A 581 33.68 12.06 -44.32
N LYS A 582 33.11 11.45 -43.27
CA LYS A 582 33.08 11.97 -41.89
C LYS A 582 32.65 13.44 -41.78
N MET A 583 31.67 13.85 -42.59
CA MET A 583 31.05 15.16 -42.47
C MET A 583 30.30 15.29 -41.14
N LYS A 584 30.11 16.51 -40.64
CA LYS A 584 29.17 16.74 -39.54
C LYS A 584 27.73 16.54 -40.03
N SER A 585 26.81 16.31 -39.09
CA SER A 585 25.39 16.10 -39.43
C SER A 585 24.78 17.37 -40.02
N GLU A 586 25.14 18.53 -39.46
CA GLU A 586 24.68 19.85 -39.89
C GLU A 586 25.17 20.16 -41.32
N ASP A 587 26.48 20.03 -41.56
CA ASP A 587 27.10 20.26 -42.88
C ASP A 587 26.49 19.34 -43.96
N ALA A 588 26.17 18.08 -43.62
CA ALA A 588 25.57 17.10 -44.52
C ALA A 588 24.06 17.36 -44.76
N ALA A 589 23.33 17.80 -43.74
CA ALA A 589 21.93 18.18 -43.84
C ALA A 589 21.75 19.43 -44.71
N ASP A 590 22.55 20.48 -44.48
CA ASP A 590 22.51 21.73 -45.26
C ASP A 590 22.86 21.48 -46.74
N GLN A 591 23.91 20.70 -47.00
CA GLN A 591 24.29 20.33 -48.38
C GLN A 591 23.18 19.57 -49.11
N ALA A 592 22.42 18.74 -48.40
CA ALA A 592 21.32 17.93 -48.96
C ALA A 592 19.94 18.62 -48.87
N ARG A 593 19.84 19.77 -48.18
CA ARG A 593 18.58 20.48 -47.82
C ARG A 593 17.58 19.63 -47.03
N LEU A 594 18.09 18.91 -46.02
CA LEU A 594 17.33 17.98 -45.18
C LEU A 594 17.15 18.50 -43.75
N ASP A 595 16.20 17.94 -43.00
CA ASP A 595 16.02 18.26 -41.57
C ASP A 595 17.13 17.59 -40.73
N PRO A 596 17.95 18.34 -39.98
CA PRO A 596 19.15 17.80 -39.32
C PRO A 596 18.85 16.88 -38.12
N GLU A 597 17.72 17.08 -37.42
CA GLU A 597 17.29 16.15 -36.35
C GLU A 597 16.86 14.81 -36.96
N LEU A 598 16.14 14.85 -38.08
CA LEU A 598 15.74 13.64 -38.78
C LEU A 598 16.96 12.92 -39.39
N LEU A 599 17.98 13.66 -39.85
CA LEU A 599 19.24 13.06 -40.29
C LEU A 599 19.97 12.33 -39.15
N ASP A 600 20.04 12.90 -37.95
CA ASP A 600 20.58 12.22 -36.77
C ASP A 600 19.77 10.96 -36.39
N ARG A 601 18.43 11.04 -36.45
CA ARG A 601 17.54 9.85 -36.29
C ARG A 601 17.85 8.77 -37.33
N TRP A 602 18.11 9.14 -38.58
CA TRP A 602 18.55 8.21 -39.63
C TRP A 602 19.92 7.60 -39.35
N VAL A 603 20.93 8.40 -38.97
CA VAL A 603 22.27 7.90 -38.60
C VAL A 603 22.18 6.88 -37.46
N LYS A 604 21.36 7.17 -36.43
CA LYS A 604 21.09 6.26 -35.31
C LYS A 604 20.35 4.99 -35.75
N PHE A 605 19.29 5.11 -36.55
CA PHE A 605 18.52 3.97 -37.07
C PHE A 605 19.39 3.01 -37.90
N LEU A 606 20.19 3.55 -38.84
CA LEU A 606 21.05 2.75 -39.71
C LEU A 606 22.19 2.05 -38.96
N ALA A 607 22.55 2.53 -37.76
CA ALA A 607 23.52 1.91 -36.87
C ALA A 607 22.92 0.85 -35.91
N LYS A 608 21.59 0.65 -35.89
CA LYS A 608 20.94 -0.38 -35.05
C LYS A 608 21.38 -1.80 -35.44
N LYS A 609 21.58 -2.67 -34.45
CA LYS A 609 21.85 -4.10 -34.72
C LYS A 609 20.67 -4.72 -35.49
N PRO A 610 20.89 -5.45 -36.61
CA PRO A 610 19.82 -6.03 -37.43
C PRO A 610 19.27 -7.32 -36.79
N LEU A 611 18.63 -7.17 -35.63
CA LEU A 611 18.11 -8.26 -34.78
C LEU A 611 16.67 -8.66 -35.17
N TYR A 612 15.78 -7.67 -35.31
CA TYR A 612 14.34 -7.89 -35.52
C TYR A 612 13.91 -7.86 -36.99
N TYR A 613 14.78 -7.36 -37.87
CA TYR A 613 14.62 -7.28 -39.32
C TYR A 613 16.03 -7.23 -39.95
N PRO A 614 16.34 -8.06 -40.96
CA PRO A 614 17.72 -8.21 -41.46
C PRO A 614 18.19 -7.07 -42.40
N TYR A 615 17.29 -6.16 -42.80
CA TYR A 615 17.47 -5.25 -43.93
C TYR A 615 18.57 -4.18 -43.81
N LEU A 616 19.20 -4.02 -42.64
CA LEU A 616 20.34 -3.12 -42.45
C LEU A 616 21.71 -3.77 -42.70
N LYS A 617 21.78 -5.10 -42.88
CA LYS A 617 23.06 -5.83 -43.01
C LYS A 617 23.91 -5.30 -44.17
N ASP A 618 23.33 -5.17 -45.37
CA ASP A 618 24.05 -4.76 -46.58
C ASP A 618 24.53 -3.30 -46.47
N TRP A 619 23.74 -2.44 -45.82
CA TRP A 619 24.13 -1.07 -45.50
C TRP A 619 25.32 -1.01 -44.53
N GLN A 620 25.30 -1.84 -43.50
CA GLN A 620 26.35 -1.87 -42.46
C GLN A 620 27.66 -2.48 -42.99
N LEU A 621 27.58 -3.48 -43.86
CA LEU A 621 28.74 -3.99 -44.60
C LEU A 621 29.34 -2.92 -45.51
N MET A 622 28.51 -2.22 -46.29
CA MET A 622 28.94 -1.10 -47.15
C MET A 622 29.61 0.02 -46.34
N ILE A 623 29.08 0.37 -45.15
CA ILE A 623 29.71 1.36 -44.25
C ILE A 623 31.04 0.85 -43.67
N ALA A 624 31.13 -0.43 -43.30
CA ALA A 624 32.34 -1.02 -42.70
C ALA A 624 33.51 -1.16 -43.69
N GLU A 625 33.22 -1.55 -44.94
CA GLU A 625 34.18 -1.52 -46.05
C GLU A 625 34.47 -0.08 -46.50
N GLY A 626 33.57 0.85 -46.16
CA GLY A 626 33.59 2.26 -46.53
C GLY A 626 33.39 2.45 -48.03
N GLY A 627 32.29 1.93 -48.55
CA GLY A 627 31.89 1.99 -49.95
C GLY A 627 31.63 3.40 -50.47
N SER A 628 31.41 3.50 -51.78
CA SER A 628 31.21 4.75 -52.51
C SER A 628 29.81 5.35 -52.31
N GLU A 629 29.65 6.62 -52.70
CA GLU A 629 28.35 7.28 -52.69
C GLU A 629 27.33 6.57 -53.60
N ASP A 630 27.79 5.89 -54.65
CA ASP A 630 26.89 5.20 -55.60
C ASP A 630 26.42 3.83 -55.06
N GLN A 631 27.26 3.15 -54.27
CA GLN A 631 26.82 2.00 -53.47
C GLN A 631 25.80 2.45 -52.40
N ALA A 632 26.03 3.60 -51.77
CA ALA A 632 25.07 4.19 -50.84
C ALA A 632 23.74 4.54 -51.54
N LYS A 633 23.75 5.23 -52.68
CA LYS A 633 22.54 5.57 -53.48
C LYS A 633 21.74 4.33 -53.89
N PHE A 634 22.40 3.25 -54.30
CA PHE A 634 21.75 2.00 -54.68
C PHE A 634 20.99 1.38 -53.51
N LEU A 635 21.68 1.17 -52.37
CA LEU A 635 21.07 0.60 -51.15
C LEU A 635 19.98 1.51 -50.58
N ALA A 636 20.21 2.82 -50.60
CA ALA A 636 19.27 3.85 -50.16
C ALA A 636 17.97 3.85 -50.97
N SER A 637 18.06 3.70 -52.30
CA SER A 637 16.89 3.65 -53.18
C SER A 637 16.12 2.33 -53.05
N SER A 638 16.84 1.21 -52.89
CA SER A 638 16.24 -0.11 -52.60
C SER A 638 15.49 -0.11 -51.26
N PHE A 639 16.07 0.50 -50.22
CA PHE A 639 15.43 0.62 -48.91
C PHE A 639 14.22 1.58 -48.95
N GLN A 640 14.29 2.69 -49.68
CA GLN A 640 13.13 3.57 -49.89
C GLN A 640 11.96 2.83 -50.55
N GLN A 641 12.21 2.02 -51.60
CA GLN A 641 11.14 1.24 -52.22
C GLN A 641 10.51 0.26 -51.22
N ARG A 642 11.31 -0.43 -50.40
CA ARG A 642 10.82 -1.31 -49.33
C ARG A 642 9.93 -0.57 -48.31
N ILE A 643 10.23 0.69 -47.99
CA ILE A 643 9.38 1.50 -47.08
C ILE A 643 8.03 1.80 -47.74
N LEU A 644 8.02 2.19 -49.02
CA LEU A 644 6.79 2.51 -49.75
C LEU A 644 5.92 1.25 -49.94
N ASP A 645 6.52 0.12 -50.34
CA ASP A 645 5.82 -1.17 -50.46
C ASP A 645 5.18 -1.61 -49.13
N LEU A 646 5.90 -1.39 -48.01
CA LEU A 646 5.43 -1.69 -46.67
C LEU A 646 4.26 -0.79 -46.23
N GLU A 647 4.29 0.50 -46.59
CA GLU A 647 3.18 1.42 -46.33
C GLU A 647 1.91 0.99 -47.09
N PHE A 648 2.04 0.66 -48.39
CA PHE A 648 0.92 0.18 -49.20
C PHE A 648 0.34 -1.14 -48.64
N LYS A 649 1.19 -2.08 -48.21
CA LYS A 649 0.74 -3.33 -47.54
C LYS A 649 0.00 -3.05 -46.25
N ASN A 650 0.54 -2.20 -45.38
CA ASN A 650 -0.10 -1.86 -44.11
C ASN A 650 -1.47 -1.21 -44.34
N LYS A 651 -1.56 -0.25 -45.27
CA LYS A 651 -2.81 0.43 -45.61
C LYS A 651 -3.87 -0.53 -46.17
N ALA A 652 -3.47 -1.51 -46.99
CA ALA A 652 -4.39 -2.54 -47.48
C ALA A 652 -4.93 -3.44 -46.34
N ILE A 653 -4.08 -3.79 -45.37
CA ILE A 653 -4.47 -4.55 -44.17
C ILE A 653 -5.42 -3.72 -43.29
N GLU A 654 -5.18 -2.42 -43.10
CA GLU A 654 -6.08 -1.50 -42.41
C GLU A 654 -7.45 -1.42 -43.10
N ASP A 655 -7.48 -1.26 -44.43
CA ASP A 655 -8.71 -1.22 -45.23
C ASP A 655 -9.50 -2.55 -45.19
N GLU A 656 -8.86 -3.68 -44.92
CA GLU A 656 -9.56 -4.96 -44.68
C GLU A 656 -10.03 -5.10 -43.25
N ASN A 657 -9.22 -4.67 -42.27
CA ASN A 657 -9.57 -4.68 -40.85
C ASN A 657 -10.75 -3.76 -40.54
N ASP A 658 -10.86 -2.61 -41.19
CA ASP A 658 -12.00 -1.70 -41.00
C ASP A 658 -13.29 -2.25 -41.61
N LYS A 659 -13.21 -3.04 -42.71
CA LYS A 659 -14.36 -3.81 -43.22
C LYS A 659 -14.79 -4.90 -42.23
N ILE A 660 -13.85 -5.55 -41.56
CA ILE A 660 -14.14 -6.56 -40.52
C ILE A 660 -14.85 -5.91 -39.32
N LYS A 661 -14.31 -4.81 -38.78
CA LYS A 661 -14.93 -4.02 -37.68
C LYS A 661 -16.34 -3.54 -38.04
N ALA A 662 -16.50 -2.96 -39.23
CA ALA A 662 -17.78 -2.44 -39.71
C ALA A 662 -18.83 -3.55 -39.89
N LYS A 663 -18.45 -4.71 -40.43
CA LYS A 663 -19.33 -5.88 -40.55
C LYS A 663 -19.76 -6.43 -39.19
N ALA A 664 -18.90 -6.35 -38.18
CA ALA A 664 -19.18 -6.76 -36.82
C ALA A 664 -19.98 -5.71 -36.00
N GLY A 665 -20.32 -4.56 -36.57
CA GLY A 665 -21.07 -3.50 -35.87
C GLY A 665 -20.29 -2.79 -34.76
N VAL A 666 -18.96 -2.94 -34.73
CA VAL A 666 -18.13 -2.40 -33.64
C VAL A 666 -18.12 -0.87 -33.69
N PRO A 667 -18.47 -0.17 -32.58
CA PRO A 667 -18.40 1.29 -32.54
C PRO A 667 -16.96 1.78 -32.75
N THR A 668 -16.78 2.68 -33.71
CA THR A 668 -15.46 3.19 -34.13
C THR A 668 -14.75 4.04 -33.07
N ARG A 669 -15.48 4.49 -32.05
CA ARG A 669 -14.97 5.16 -30.85
C ARG A 669 -15.74 4.62 -29.64
N ARG A 670 -15.04 4.36 -28.53
CA ARG A 670 -15.70 4.15 -27.23
C ARG A 670 -16.36 5.46 -26.79
N GLU A 671 -17.54 5.37 -26.19
CA GLU A 671 -18.14 6.50 -25.48
C GLU A 671 -17.25 6.88 -24.29
N LYS A 672 -17.13 8.17 -23.99
CA LYS A 672 -16.10 8.73 -23.06
C LYS A 672 -16.63 9.04 -21.67
N ASP A 673 -17.93 9.30 -21.57
CA ASP A 673 -18.58 9.82 -20.36
C ASP A 673 -19.36 8.72 -19.62
N VAL A 674 -19.01 7.45 -19.89
CA VAL A 674 -19.73 6.26 -19.44
C VAL A 674 -19.40 5.95 -17.98
N LYS A 675 -20.45 5.59 -17.22
CA LYS A 675 -20.41 5.47 -15.76
C LYS A 675 -20.15 4.03 -15.30
N PRO A 676 -19.73 3.83 -14.04
CA PRO A 676 -19.46 2.50 -13.50
C PRO A 676 -20.58 1.48 -13.62
N ASN A 677 -21.83 1.90 -13.78
CA ASN A 677 -23.01 1.03 -13.91
C ASN A 677 -23.53 0.88 -15.35
N GLN A 678 -22.72 1.21 -16.36
CA GLN A 678 -23.08 1.15 -17.79
C GLN A 678 -22.17 0.18 -18.61
N PHE A 679 -21.52 -0.77 -17.93
CA PHE A 679 -20.77 -1.87 -18.56
C PHE A 679 -21.17 -3.18 -17.88
N ASP A 680 -21.95 -4.01 -18.56
CA ASP A 680 -22.37 -5.32 -18.07
C ASP A 680 -21.93 -6.46 -19.01
N THR A 681 -21.40 -6.16 -20.20
CA THR A 681 -20.95 -7.12 -21.21
C THR A 681 -19.50 -6.91 -21.67
N TYR A 682 -18.87 -7.97 -22.18
CA TYR A 682 -17.49 -7.91 -22.69
C TYR A 682 -17.38 -7.03 -23.95
N ASP A 683 -18.39 -6.98 -24.81
CA ASP A 683 -18.35 -6.17 -26.03
C ASP A 683 -18.55 -4.67 -25.76
N GLU A 684 -19.23 -4.28 -24.67
CA GLU A 684 -19.20 -2.90 -24.17
C GLU A 684 -17.79 -2.56 -23.65
N PHE A 685 -17.21 -3.45 -22.83
CA PHE A 685 -15.89 -3.28 -22.20
C PHE A 685 -14.73 -3.25 -23.22
N CYS A 686 -14.79 -4.08 -24.27
CA CYS A 686 -13.75 -4.22 -25.27
C CYS A 686 -14.34 -4.40 -26.69
N PRO A 687 -14.94 -3.34 -27.26
CA PRO A 687 -15.63 -3.43 -28.54
C PRO A 687 -14.69 -3.93 -29.66
N GLY A 688 -15.03 -5.08 -30.23
CA GLY A 688 -14.25 -5.70 -31.31
C GLY A 688 -12.94 -6.38 -30.90
N CYS A 689 -12.64 -6.50 -29.60
CA CYS A 689 -11.43 -7.20 -29.14
C CYS A 689 -11.49 -8.72 -29.36
N THR A 690 -12.67 -9.26 -29.66
CA THR A 690 -12.96 -10.64 -30.08
C THR A 690 -12.75 -10.89 -31.58
N LEU A 691 -12.41 -9.86 -32.37
CA LEU A 691 -12.26 -9.99 -33.83
C LEU A 691 -10.87 -10.45 -34.24
N GLU A 692 -10.82 -11.47 -35.11
CA GLU A 692 -9.62 -11.82 -35.85
C GLU A 692 -9.31 -10.73 -36.89
N LEU A 693 -8.30 -9.90 -36.60
CA LEU A 693 -7.78 -8.88 -37.50
C LEU A 693 -6.52 -9.38 -38.23
N LYS A 694 -6.38 -8.99 -39.49
CA LYS A 694 -5.16 -9.24 -40.29
C LYS A 694 -3.99 -8.40 -39.76
N VAL A 695 -2.79 -8.96 -39.85
CA VAL A 695 -1.54 -8.34 -39.40
C VAL A 695 -0.44 -8.52 -40.45
N LEU A 696 0.58 -7.63 -40.41
CA LEU A 696 1.79 -7.79 -41.22
C LEU A 696 2.60 -9.03 -40.76
N PRO A 697 3.36 -9.68 -41.67
CA PRO A 697 4.37 -10.67 -41.29
C PRO A 697 5.37 -10.12 -40.26
N PRO A 698 5.92 -10.93 -39.33
CA PRO A 698 6.71 -10.41 -38.20
C PRO A 698 7.87 -9.47 -38.55
N GLU A 699 8.66 -9.76 -39.60
CA GLU A 699 9.75 -8.84 -40.03
C GLU A 699 9.21 -7.50 -40.55
N GLU A 700 8.10 -7.54 -41.29
CA GLU A 700 7.45 -6.35 -41.86
C GLU A 700 6.76 -5.53 -40.75
N ALA A 701 6.14 -6.20 -39.77
CA ALA A 701 5.58 -5.58 -38.58
C ALA A 701 6.66 -4.91 -37.70
N ASN A 702 7.82 -5.57 -37.52
CA ASN A 702 8.95 -5.01 -36.78
C ASN A 702 9.52 -3.78 -37.48
N LEU A 703 9.76 -3.85 -38.80
CA LEU A 703 10.22 -2.71 -39.58
C LEU A 703 9.22 -1.55 -39.56
N TYR A 704 7.92 -1.84 -39.77
CA TYR A 704 6.87 -0.81 -39.73
C TYR A 704 6.78 -0.14 -38.35
N THR A 705 6.92 -0.93 -37.28
CA THR A 705 6.95 -0.43 -35.90
C THR A 705 8.10 0.56 -35.70
N ASP A 706 9.32 0.20 -36.09
CA ASP A 706 10.53 1.03 -35.88
C ASP A 706 10.58 2.28 -36.79
N LEU A 707 9.89 2.23 -37.93
CA LEU A 707 9.78 3.36 -38.86
C LEU A 707 8.65 4.33 -38.50
N PHE A 708 7.48 3.86 -38.08
CA PHE A 708 6.28 4.70 -37.94
C PHE A 708 5.64 4.74 -36.55
N VAL A 709 5.87 3.75 -35.67
CA VAL A 709 5.12 3.59 -34.41
C VAL A 709 5.95 3.99 -33.17
N ARG A 710 7.00 3.24 -32.86
CA ARG A 710 7.94 3.46 -31.73
C ARG A 710 9.30 2.80 -32.00
N SER A 711 10.37 3.31 -31.41
CA SER A 711 11.70 2.72 -31.56
C SER A 711 11.78 1.30 -30.97
N LEU A 712 12.33 0.36 -31.74
CA LEU A 712 12.78 -0.95 -31.28
C LEU A 712 14.27 -0.85 -30.91
N SER A 713 14.55 -0.56 -29.62
CA SER A 713 15.89 -0.59 -29.02
C SER A 713 16.11 -1.91 -28.27
N SER A 714 17.38 -2.34 -28.15
CA SER A 714 17.75 -3.57 -27.42
C SER A 714 18.07 -3.30 -25.94
N GLY A 715 17.37 -2.35 -25.32
CA GLY A 715 17.59 -1.92 -23.95
C GLY A 715 16.32 -1.30 -23.39
N GLU A 716 15.95 -1.71 -22.19
CA GLU A 716 14.76 -1.24 -21.48
C GLU A 716 14.96 0.22 -21.07
N GLY A 717 14.35 1.14 -21.83
CA GLY A 717 14.27 2.55 -21.46
C GLY A 717 13.21 2.72 -20.36
N GLU A 718 13.56 3.47 -19.31
CA GLU A 718 12.66 3.82 -18.22
C GLU A 718 11.42 4.58 -18.75
N GLU A 719 10.30 4.49 -18.02
CA GLU A 719 9.02 5.14 -18.34
C GLU A 719 8.35 4.81 -19.70
N GLY A 720 8.58 3.62 -20.26
CA GLY A 720 7.57 2.86 -21.02
C GLY A 720 7.09 3.42 -22.37
N ARG A 721 7.61 4.57 -22.85
CA ARG A 721 7.28 5.16 -24.16
C ARG A 721 8.30 4.84 -25.26
N GLY A 722 9.56 4.63 -24.89
CA GLY A 722 10.69 4.41 -25.82
C GLY A 722 11.05 5.65 -26.66
N ASP A 723 12.12 5.58 -27.44
CA ASP A 723 12.41 6.64 -28.42
C ASP A 723 11.31 6.69 -29.51
N PRO A 724 11.05 7.86 -30.12
CA PRO A 724 10.16 7.91 -31.28
C PRO A 724 10.71 7.07 -32.44
N ALA A 725 9.81 6.38 -33.15
CA ALA A 725 10.15 5.73 -34.42
C ALA A 725 10.63 6.76 -35.46
N LEU A 726 11.35 6.28 -36.49
CA LEU A 726 12.11 7.13 -37.41
C LEU A 726 11.30 8.32 -37.96
N PHE A 727 10.06 8.09 -38.41
CA PHE A 727 9.15 9.09 -38.97
C PHE A 727 8.01 9.53 -38.02
N SER A 728 8.08 9.23 -36.72
CA SER A 728 7.03 9.60 -35.76
C SER A 728 7.22 11.05 -35.27
N PHE A 729 6.30 11.96 -35.59
CA PHE A 729 6.35 13.38 -35.19
C PHE A 729 5.14 13.72 -34.32
N ARG A 730 5.37 14.20 -33.09
CA ARG A 730 4.31 14.52 -32.11
C ARG A 730 4.70 15.71 -31.23
N GLY A 731 3.70 16.41 -30.68
CA GLY A 731 3.94 17.55 -29.79
C GLY A 731 4.79 18.64 -30.47
N TRP A 732 5.78 19.16 -29.75
CA TRP A 732 6.64 20.25 -30.23
C TRP A 732 7.34 19.93 -31.57
N GLU A 733 7.78 18.67 -31.79
CA GLU A 733 8.45 18.24 -33.03
C GLU A 733 7.56 18.39 -34.27
N LEU A 734 6.25 18.18 -34.09
CA LEU A 734 5.25 18.34 -35.14
C LEU A 734 4.88 19.82 -35.29
N THR A 735 4.55 20.50 -34.19
CA THR A 735 4.12 21.92 -34.22
C THR A 735 5.17 22.80 -34.89
N ARG A 736 6.47 22.58 -34.62
CA ARG A 736 7.56 23.36 -35.25
C ARG A 736 7.80 23.07 -36.74
N ARG A 737 7.21 22.00 -37.29
CA ARG A 737 7.28 21.59 -38.70
C ARG A 737 5.99 21.90 -39.48
N LEU A 738 4.94 22.34 -38.78
CA LEU A 738 3.73 22.91 -39.36
C LEU A 738 3.93 24.38 -39.74
N GLY A 739 3.20 24.85 -40.75
CA GLY A 739 3.20 26.26 -41.16
C GLY A 739 2.44 27.17 -40.19
N PRO A 740 2.55 28.51 -40.33
CA PRO A 740 1.93 29.45 -39.40
C PRO A 740 0.39 29.38 -39.36
N VAL A 741 -0.26 28.99 -40.45
CA VAL A 741 -1.72 28.85 -40.53
C VAL A 741 -2.17 27.59 -39.80
N GLU A 742 -1.44 26.49 -39.97
CA GLU A 742 -1.64 25.20 -39.34
C GLU A 742 -1.38 25.27 -37.82
N GLN A 743 -0.35 26.01 -37.41
CA GLN A 743 -0.09 26.35 -36.01
C GLN A 743 -1.24 27.17 -35.40
N ALA A 744 -1.65 28.26 -36.04
CA ALA A 744 -2.76 29.09 -35.56
C ALA A 744 -4.10 28.31 -35.49
N TYR A 745 -4.35 27.43 -36.46
CA TYR A 745 -5.50 26.54 -36.44
C TYR A 745 -5.45 25.58 -35.24
N LEU A 746 -4.30 24.95 -34.96
CA LEU A 746 -4.12 24.11 -33.77
C LEU A 746 -4.33 24.88 -32.47
N THR A 747 -3.79 26.10 -32.35
CA THR A 747 -4.05 26.97 -31.19
C THR A 747 -5.55 27.29 -31.07
N SER A 748 -6.28 27.52 -32.16
CA SER A 748 -7.73 27.79 -32.10
C SER A 748 -8.59 26.59 -31.62
N LEU A 749 -8.09 25.37 -31.83
CA LEU A 749 -8.69 24.13 -31.32
C LEU A 749 -8.30 23.87 -29.86
N GLN A 750 -7.02 24.02 -29.51
CA GLN A 750 -6.50 23.76 -28.16
C GLN A 750 -6.86 24.85 -27.14
N GLY A 751 -7.06 26.08 -27.60
CA GLY A 751 -7.23 27.26 -26.75
C GLY A 751 -5.96 27.63 -25.99
N ASP A 752 -6.07 28.55 -25.03
CA ASP A 752 -4.95 29.03 -24.21
C ASP A 752 -4.42 27.97 -23.22
N GLY A 753 -5.06 26.79 -23.15
CA GLY A 753 -4.69 25.64 -22.33
C GLY A 753 -3.88 24.60 -23.12
N GLY A 754 -2.59 24.87 -23.36
CA GLY A 754 -1.74 23.97 -24.14
C GLY A 754 -1.51 22.60 -23.49
N GLY A 755 -1.95 21.52 -24.15
CA GLY A 755 -1.36 20.19 -23.97
C GLY A 755 -2.08 19.19 -23.04
N GLY A 756 -3.35 18.90 -23.31
CA GLY A 756 -4.05 17.70 -22.80
C GLY A 756 -5.10 17.98 -21.72
N ARG A 757 -5.86 16.92 -21.35
CA ARG A 757 -7.06 16.97 -20.47
C ARG A 757 -6.78 17.27 -18.99
N ARG A 758 -6.04 18.33 -18.69
CA ARG A 758 -5.62 18.70 -17.32
C ARG A 758 -5.81 20.18 -16.99
N GLY A 759 -6.82 20.78 -17.61
CA GLY A 759 -7.44 22.02 -17.20
C GLY A 759 -8.80 22.14 -17.88
N ALA A 760 -9.83 22.49 -17.13
CA ALA A 760 -10.94 23.19 -17.76
C ALA A 760 -10.37 24.51 -18.35
N PRO A 761 -10.83 24.98 -19.52
CA PRO A 761 -10.46 26.32 -20.00
C PRO A 761 -10.75 27.37 -18.92
N LYS A 762 -9.92 28.43 -18.82
CA LYS A 762 -10.06 29.45 -17.76
C LYS A 762 -11.44 30.14 -17.77
N ASP A 763 -12.13 30.11 -18.91
CA ASP A 763 -13.46 30.69 -19.14
C ASP A 763 -14.62 29.71 -18.87
N VAL A 764 -14.30 28.47 -18.47
CA VAL A 764 -15.27 27.49 -17.96
C VAL A 764 -15.26 27.61 -16.43
N PRO A 765 -16.40 27.95 -15.78
CA PRO A 765 -16.44 28.11 -14.33
C PRO A 765 -16.17 26.81 -13.57
N GLU A 766 -16.20 26.88 -12.24
CA GLU A 766 -16.18 25.70 -11.38
C GLU A 766 -17.37 24.76 -11.69
N MET A 767 -17.12 23.46 -11.82
CA MET A 767 -18.19 22.48 -12.05
C MET A 767 -19.11 22.39 -10.83
N TYR A 768 -20.42 22.37 -11.07
CA TYR A 768 -21.44 22.25 -10.02
C TYR A 768 -21.18 21.10 -9.03
N PRO A 769 -21.52 21.25 -7.74
CA PRO A 769 -21.32 20.21 -6.74
C PRO A 769 -22.30 19.04 -6.92
N PHE A 770 -21.75 17.83 -6.94
CA PHE A 770 -22.46 16.56 -6.87
C PHE A 770 -21.65 15.55 -6.06
N VAL A 771 -22.24 14.42 -5.69
CA VAL A 771 -21.54 13.31 -5.03
C VAL A 771 -21.66 12.01 -5.83
N HIS A 772 -20.56 11.27 -5.90
CA HIS A 772 -20.53 9.87 -6.32
C HIS A 772 -21.15 9.02 -5.22
N GLY A 773 -22.45 8.75 -5.32
CA GLY A 773 -23.21 8.00 -4.33
C GLY A 773 -23.59 6.59 -4.78
N MET A 774 -24.43 5.96 -3.97
CA MET A 774 -25.04 4.66 -4.25
C MET A 774 -26.57 4.77 -4.34
N ALA A 775 -27.17 3.84 -5.08
CA ALA A 775 -28.59 3.57 -5.08
C ALA A 775 -28.85 2.05 -5.09
N ASP A 776 -30.08 1.63 -4.80
CA ASP A 776 -30.50 0.24 -4.96
C ASP A 776 -30.85 -0.09 -6.42
N LYS A 777 -30.54 -1.32 -6.85
CA LYS A 777 -30.94 -1.82 -8.17
C LYS A 777 -32.46 -2.14 -8.20
N PRO A 778 -33.16 -1.86 -9.32
CA PRO A 778 -34.60 -2.09 -9.43
C PRO A 778 -34.99 -3.57 -9.44
N LYS A 779 -34.06 -4.47 -9.79
CA LYS A 779 -34.22 -5.93 -9.68
C LYS A 779 -33.24 -6.45 -8.64
N LEU A 780 -33.76 -7.04 -7.57
CA LEU A 780 -32.96 -7.63 -6.51
C LEU A 780 -32.59 -9.09 -6.84
N VAL A 781 -31.38 -9.50 -6.44
CA VAL A 781 -30.83 -10.85 -6.62
C VAL A 781 -29.99 -11.27 -5.41
N ASP A 782 -30.09 -12.52 -4.97
CA ASP A 782 -29.05 -13.13 -4.12
C ASP A 782 -27.99 -13.78 -5.03
N ILE A 783 -26.72 -13.77 -4.61
CA ILE A 783 -25.59 -14.20 -5.46
C ILE A 783 -25.15 -15.63 -5.14
N ALA A 784 -24.56 -16.31 -6.13
CA ALA A 784 -23.84 -17.55 -5.88
C ALA A 784 -22.53 -17.28 -5.12
N LEU A 785 -22.08 -18.29 -4.38
CA LEU A 785 -20.71 -18.37 -3.87
C LEU A 785 -19.75 -18.70 -5.03
N ASP A 786 -18.73 -17.87 -5.24
CA ASP A 786 -17.70 -18.11 -6.25
C ASP A 786 -16.71 -19.17 -5.73
N LEU A 787 -16.65 -20.36 -6.35
CA LEU A 787 -15.85 -21.49 -5.88
C LEU A 787 -14.36 -21.18 -5.98
N ARG A 788 -13.67 -21.16 -4.84
CA ARG A 788 -12.28 -20.69 -4.70
C ARG A 788 -12.09 -19.25 -5.19
N GLY A 789 -13.14 -18.42 -5.11
CA GLY A 789 -13.13 -17.00 -5.49
C GLY A 789 -13.17 -16.72 -6.99
N ASN A 790 -13.35 -17.76 -7.83
CA ASN A 790 -13.44 -17.64 -9.29
C ASN A 790 -14.90 -17.36 -9.73
N PRO A 791 -15.23 -16.16 -10.21
CA PRO A 791 -16.62 -15.77 -10.52
C PRO A 791 -17.24 -16.49 -11.73
N HIS A 792 -16.44 -17.23 -12.49
CA HIS A 792 -16.90 -18.11 -13.58
C HIS A 792 -17.25 -19.53 -13.10
N ALA A 793 -17.01 -19.86 -11.82
CA ALA A 793 -17.25 -21.18 -11.25
C ALA A 793 -18.15 -21.07 -9.99
N GLN A 794 -19.46 -21.15 -10.17
CA GLN A 794 -20.43 -20.86 -9.12
C GLN A 794 -20.87 -22.09 -8.30
N GLY A 795 -21.12 -21.88 -7.02
CA GLY A 795 -21.68 -22.85 -6.06
C GLY A 795 -23.09 -22.47 -5.59
N ASP A 796 -23.41 -22.76 -4.33
CA ASP A 796 -24.71 -22.45 -3.72
C ASP A 796 -25.05 -20.95 -3.83
N VAL A 797 -26.34 -20.63 -4.03
CA VAL A 797 -26.86 -19.27 -3.84
C VAL A 797 -26.88 -18.94 -2.35
N VAL A 798 -26.36 -17.75 -2.00
CA VAL A 798 -26.21 -17.26 -0.62
C VAL A 798 -27.13 -16.07 -0.40
N PRO A 799 -28.21 -16.21 0.41
CA PRO A 799 -29.05 -15.10 0.81
C PRO A 799 -28.27 -14.02 1.56
N ARG A 800 -28.59 -12.75 1.29
CA ARG A 800 -27.98 -11.61 1.97
C ARG A 800 -28.19 -11.63 3.47
N ALA A 801 -27.15 -11.39 4.26
CA ALA A 801 -27.19 -11.43 5.72
C ALA A 801 -25.97 -10.71 6.31
N PHE A 802 -25.93 -10.61 7.65
CA PHE A 802 -24.76 -10.18 8.40
C PHE A 802 -23.79 -11.35 8.69
N LEU A 803 -22.61 -11.04 9.24
CA LEU A 803 -21.65 -12.04 9.70
C LEU A 803 -22.27 -12.96 10.76
N THR A 804 -22.29 -14.26 10.50
CA THR A 804 -22.96 -15.27 11.34
C THR A 804 -22.43 -15.30 12.77
N VAL A 805 -21.14 -15.01 13.01
CA VAL A 805 -20.57 -14.94 14.37
C VAL A 805 -21.02 -13.72 15.18
N LEU A 806 -21.13 -12.54 14.55
CA LEU A 806 -21.55 -11.31 15.24
C LEU A 806 -23.08 -11.20 15.36
N GLY A 807 -23.83 -11.86 14.48
CA GLY A 807 -25.28 -11.93 14.55
C GLY A 807 -25.78 -12.91 15.62
N PRO A 808 -26.95 -12.65 16.24
CA PRO A 808 -27.61 -13.62 17.10
C PRO A 808 -27.92 -14.93 16.36
N ALA A 809 -27.92 -16.04 17.09
CA ALA A 809 -28.20 -17.35 16.52
C ALA A 809 -29.58 -17.39 15.82
N GLY A 810 -29.64 -17.95 14.62
CA GLY A 810 -30.87 -18.02 13.82
C GLY A 810 -31.33 -16.70 13.19
N LYS A 811 -30.47 -15.67 13.11
CA LYS A 811 -30.79 -14.42 12.41
C LYS A 811 -31.25 -14.70 10.97
N LYS A 812 -32.36 -14.07 10.57
CA LYS A 812 -32.93 -14.20 9.22
C LYS A 812 -32.12 -13.37 8.20
N PRO A 813 -32.03 -13.82 6.93
CA PRO A 813 -31.55 -13.01 5.82
C PRO A 813 -32.26 -11.66 5.69
N TYR A 814 -31.57 -10.70 5.08
CA TYR A 814 -32.09 -9.40 4.67
C TYR A 814 -33.15 -9.55 3.58
N THR A 815 -34.15 -8.68 3.61
CA THR A 815 -35.31 -8.74 2.70
C THR A 815 -35.75 -7.37 2.17
N GLN A 816 -35.18 -6.27 2.69
CA GLN A 816 -35.55 -4.91 2.31
C GLN A 816 -34.47 -4.25 1.45
N GLY A 817 -34.84 -3.80 0.24
CA GLY A 817 -33.93 -3.16 -0.70
C GLY A 817 -32.71 -4.02 -1.03
N SER A 818 -31.55 -3.38 -1.18
CA SER A 818 -30.24 -4.03 -1.26
C SER A 818 -29.86 -4.74 0.03
N GLY A 819 -30.36 -4.29 1.18
CA GLY A 819 -29.92 -4.68 2.51
C GLY A 819 -28.89 -3.73 3.14
N ARG A 820 -28.48 -2.64 2.46
CA ARG A 820 -27.47 -1.69 2.99
C ARG A 820 -27.87 -1.04 4.30
N LEU A 821 -29.15 -0.67 4.47
CA LEU A 821 -29.64 -0.11 5.74
C LEU A 821 -29.62 -1.15 6.87
N GLN A 822 -30.08 -2.38 6.59
CA GLN A 822 -30.03 -3.49 7.54
C GLN A 822 -28.59 -3.82 7.97
N LEU A 823 -27.63 -3.74 7.03
CA LEU A 823 -26.20 -3.89 7.31
C LEU A 823 -25.65 -2.76 8.19
N ALA A 824 -26.10 -1.51 8.00
CA ALA A 824 -25.69 -0.40 8.85
C ALA A 824 -26.21 -0.56 10.28
N ASP A 825 -27.50 -0.88 10.46
CA ASP A 825 -28.09 -1.20 11.76
C ASP A 825 -27.34 -2.35 12.46
N ASP A 826 -27.00 -3.41 11.71
CA ASP A 826 -26.31 -4.58 12.24
C ASP A 826 -24.84 -4.32 12.62
N ILE A 827 -24.15 -3.43 11.90
CA ILE A 827 -22.81 -2.95 12.29
C ILE A 827 -22.87 -2.17 13.60
N ILE A 828 -23.86 -1.29 13.76
CA ILE A 828 -24.01 -0.43 14.95
C ILE A 828 -24.44 -1.26 16.17
N ALA A 829 -25.32 -2.25 15.97
CA ALA A 829 -25.73 -3.20 17.00
C ALA A 829 -24.68 -4.30 17.28
N SER A 830 -23.56 -4.34 16.55
CA SER A 830 -22.52 -5.34 16.76
C SER A 830 -21.74 -5.10 18.05
N PRO A 831 -21.24 -6.16 18.71
CA PRO A 831 -20.40 -6.03 19.91
C PRO A 831 -19.04 -5.35 19.64
N ILE A 832 -18.61 -5.26 18.38
CA ILE A 832 -17.25 -4.93 18.01
C ILE A 832 -17.07 -3.48 17.53
N ALA A 833 -18.08 -2.89 16.88
CA ALA A 833 -17.95 -1.58 16.22
C ALA A 833 -17.60 -0.43 17.17
N SER A 834 -18.17 -0.41 18.38
CA SER A 834 -17.82 0.61 19.39
C SER A 834 -16.38 0.44 19.89
N ARG A 835 -15.91 -0.81 20.12
CA ARG A 835 -14.54 -1.11 20.54
C ARG A 835 -13.53 -0.65 19.48
N VAL A 836 -13.81 -0.94 18.21
CA VAL A 836 -12.99 -0.55 17.05
C VAL A 836 -12.89 0.97 16.95
N PHE A 837 -14.02 1.69 17.05
CA PHE A 837 -14.01 3.14 16.92
C PHE A 837 -13.26 3.83 18.07
N VAL A 838 -13.52 3.48 19.34
CA VAL A 838 -12.80 4.11 20.47
C VAL A 838 -11.31 3.78 20.45
N ASN A 839 -10.94 2.58 20.00
CA ASN A 839 -9.54 2.19 19.84
C ASN A 839 -8.82 2.96 18.73
N ARG A 840 -9.51 3.26 17.61
CA ARG A 840 -8.99 4.15 16.55
C ARG A 840 -8.74 5.56 17.09
N VAL A 841 -9.72 6.13 17.80
CA VAL A 841 -9.60 7.45 18.45
C VAL A 841 -8.42 7.48 19.45
N TRP A 842 -8.28 6.45 20.29
CA TRP A 842 -7.13 6.32 21.18
C TRP A 842 -5.80 6.24 20.41
N LYS A 843 -5.71 5.41 19.38
CA LYS A 843 -4.50 5.27 18.54
C LYS A 843 -4.13 6.56 17.82
N TRP A 844 -5.09 7.40 17.45
CA TRP A 844 -4.82 8.69 16.81
C TRP A 844 -4.28 9.76 17.79
N HIS A 845 -4.60 9.67 19.09
CA HIS A 845 -3.99 10.51 20.13
C HIS A 845 -2.59 10.03 20.58
N PHE A 846 -2.39 8.71 20.72
CA PHE A 846 -1.19 8.12 21.34
C PHE A 846 -0.22 7.40 20.38
N GLY A 847 -0.54 7.30 19.09
CA GLY A 847 0.20 6.53 18.07
C GLY A 847 0.01 5.01 18.16
N THR A 848 -0.14 4.46 19.36
CA THR A 848 -0.42 3.04 19.63
C THR A 848 -1.85 2.85 20.15
N GLY A 849 -2.57 1.85 19.61
CA GLY A 849 -3.93 1.52 20.05
C GLY A 849 -3.94 0.55 21.22
N ILE A 850 -4.99 0.55 22.04
CA ILE A 850 -5.17 -0.44 23.11
C ILE A 850 -5.14 -1.85 22.50
N VAL A 851 -5.83 -2.06 21.37
CA VAL A 851 -5.49 -3.05 20.34
C VAL A 851 -4.67 -2.34 19.26
N ASN A 852 -3.42 -2.74 19.04
CA ASN A 852 -2.54 -1.99 18.13
C ASN A 852 -2.68 -2.40 16.64
N THR A 853 -3.46 -3.44 16.33
CA THR A 853 -3.98 -3.79 15.00
C THR A 853 -5.43 -3.30 14.82
N PRO A 854 -5.68 -2.01 14.51
CA PRO A 854 -7.03 -1.44 14.57
C PRO A 854 -8.00 -1.93 13.48
N ASP A 855 -7.53 -2.66 12.46
CA ASP A 855 -8.35 -3.34 11.44
C ASP A 855 -8.59 -4.83 11.74
N ASN A 856 -7.99 -5.38 12.80
CA ASN A 856 -8.08 -6.79 13.14
C ASN A 856 -8.24 -6.99 14.65
N PHE A 857 -9.49 -7.19 15.06
CA PHE A 857 -9.93 -7.55 16.41
C PHE A 857 -10.22 -9.07 16.51
N GLY A 858 -9.66 -9.85 15.58
CA GLY A 858 -9.80 -11.30 15.49
C GLY A 858 -8.73 -12.09 16.27
N VAL A 859 -8.68 -13.39 16.02
CA VAL A 859 -7.77 -14.37 16.64
C VAL A 859 -6.30 -14.12 16.30
N ILE A 860 -6.03 -13.45 15.17
CA ILE A 860 -4.68 -13.05 14.73
C ILE A 860 -4.38 -11.56 14.95
N GLY A 861 -5.29 -10.82 15.58
CA GLY A 861 -5.05 -9.44 16.01
C GLY A 861 -4.24 -9.38 17.31
N ASP A 862 -3.70 -8.21 17.62
CA ASP A 862 -3.08 -7.95 18.91
C ASP A 862 -4.12 -8.06 20.04
N PRO A 863 -3.82 -8.73 21.17
CA PRO A 863 -4.67 -8.63 22.35
C PRO A 863 -4.66 -7.19 22.90
N PRO A 864 -5.78 -6.72 23.50
CA PRO A 864 -5.82 -5.42 24.16
C PRO A 864 -4.81 -5.37 25.31
N SER A 865 -3.97 -4.31 25.38
CA SER A 865 -3.00 -4.14 26.47
C SER A 865 -3.67 -3.91 27.83
N ASP A 866 -4.83 -3.25 27.81
CA ASP A 866 -5.80 -3.20 28.90
C ASP A 866 -7.22 -3.46 28.36
N PRO A 867 -7.79 -4.66 28.58
CA PRO A 867 -9.16 -4.97 28.17
C PRO A 867 -10.20 -4.10 28.90
N ALA A 868 -9.97 -3.78 30.17
CA ALA A 868 -10.94 -3.07 30.99
C ALA A 868 -11.03 -1.59 30.59
N LEU A 869 -9.90 -0.95 30.28
CA LEU A 869 -9.90 0.40 29.70
C LEU A 869 -10.68 0.46 28.37
N LEU A 870 -10.52 -0.55 27.51
CA LEU A 870 -11.23 -0.63 26.23
C LEU A 870 -12.74 -0.80 26.41
N GLU A 871 -13.17 -1.70 27.32
CA GLU A 871 -14.58 -1.87 27.70
C GLU A 871 -15.18 -0.58 28.30
N TYR A 872 -14.44 0.09 29.19
CA TYR A 872 -14.86 1.37 29.79
C TYR A 872 -15.07 2.45 28.72
N LEU A 873 -14.08 2.68 27.86
CA LEU A 873 -14.17 3.69 26.80
C LEU A 873 -15.31 3.40 25.83
N ALA A 874 -15.49 2.14 25.40
CA ALA A 874 -16.57 1.76 24.49
C ALA A 874 -17.96 1.91 25.15
N THR A 875 -18.10 1.53 26.43
CA THR A 875 -19.33 1.70 27.21
C THR A 875 -19.68 3.18 27.41
N GLN A 876 -18.70 4.00 27.81
CA GLN A 876 -18.89 5.43 28.00
C GLN A 876 -19.19 6.16 26.68
N PHE A 877 -18.58 5.74 25.57
CA PHE A 877 -18.91 6.26 24.24
C PHE A 877 -20.38 6.02 23.87
N GLN A 878 -20.90 4.81 24.08
CA GLN A 878 -22.34 4.53 23.88
C GLN A 878 -23.22 5.38 24.80
N LYS A 879 -22.94 5.41 26.11
CA LYS A 879 -23.70 6.18 27.10
C LYS A 879 -23.73 7.69 26.81
N ASN A 880 -22.65 8.24 26.25
CA ASN A 880 -22.53 9.66 25.90
C ASN A 880 -23.20 10.04 24.57
N GLY A 881 -23.91 9.10 23.92
CA GLY A 881 -24.62 9.34 22.65
C GLY A 881 -23.72 9.19 21.42
N MET A 882 -22.67 8.37 21.50
CA MET A 882 -21.69 8.14 20.43
C MET A 882 -21.05 9.42 19.85
N SER A 883 -20.88 10.42 20.71
CA SER A 883 -20.20 11.69 20.43
C SER A 883 -18.68 11.51 20.43
N LEU A 884 -18.03 11.95 19.36
CA LEU A 884 -16.58 11.91 19.22
C LEU A 884 -15.93 12.96 20.13
N LYS A 885 -16.48 14.20 20.15
CA LYS A 885 -15.92 15.28 20.96
C LYS A 885 -15.92 14.97 22.45
N LYS A 886 -16.98 14.32 22.99
CA LYS A 886 -17.01 13.89 24.39
C LYS A 886 -15.98 12.81 24.71
N LEU A 887 -15.82 11.82 23.83
CA LEU A 887 -14.81 10.77 23.98
C LEU A 887 -13.40 11.34 24.04
N GLN A 888 -13.07 12.25 23.12
CA GLN A 888 -11.77 12.92 23.11
C GLN A 888 -11.58 13.82 24.33
N ARG A 889 -12.62 14.57 24.74
CA ARG A 889 -12.59 15.36 25.98
C ARG A 889 -12.29 14.50 27.21
N MET A 890 -12.84 13.30 27.31
CA MET A 890 -12.52 12.35 28.37
C MET A 890 -11.05 11.90 28.29
N ILE A 891 -10.57 11.48 27.11
CA ILE A 891 -9.18 11.06 26.90
C ILE A 891 -8.20 12.19 27.25
N MET A 892 -8.40 13.40 26.73
CA MET A 892 -7.47 14.51 26.93
C MET A 892 -7.45 15.01 28.38
N LEU A 893 -8.57 14.95 29.11
CA LEU A 893 -8.63 15.36 30.51
C LEU A 893 -7.97 14.36 31.48
N SER A 894 -7.61 13.16 31.01
CA SER A 894 -6.81 12.20 31.77
C SER A 894 -5.39 12.70 32.07
N ALA A 895 -4.82 12.23 33.18
CA ALA A 895 -3.39 12.35 33.47
C ALA A 895 -2.53 11.57 32.45
N VAL A 896 -3.02 10.44 31.94
CA VAL A 896 -2.36 9.62 30.89
C VAL A 896 -2.13 10.43 29.60
N TYR A 897 -3.05 11.32 29.23
CA TYR A 897 -2.85 12.24 28.10
C TYR A 897 -1.98 13.45 28.47
N GLN A 898 -1.93 13.87 29.74
CA GLN A 898 -1.26 15.10 30.19
C GLN A 898 0.18 14.91 30.69
N GLN A 899 0.66 13.66 30.84
CA GLN A 899 2.04 13.35 31.20
C GLN A 899 3.06 13.74 30.12
N SER A 900 4.32 13.93 30.50
CA SER A 900 5.42 14.25 29.58
C SER A 900 5.98 13.02 28.87
N SER A 901 6.70 13.21 27.75
CA SER A 901 7.56 12.18 27.13
C SER A 901 8.89 11.95 27.89
N LYS A 902 8.86 11.92 29.22
CA LYS A 902 10.04 11.59 30.04
C LYS A 902 9.96 10.14 30.50
N GLU A 903 10.98 9.38 30.15
CA GLU A 903 11.13 7.95 30.39
C GLU A 903 12.48 7.70 31.07
N THR A 904 12.56 6.77 32.02
CA THR A 904 13.86 6.30 32.56
C THR A 904 14.35 5.04 31.84
N PRO A 905 15.67 4.77 31.79
CA PRO A 905 16.20 3.56 31.15
C PRO A 905 15.60 2.25 31.69
N ASP A 906 15.25 2.20 32.98
CA ASP A 906 14.64 1.03 33.62
C ASP A 906 13.16 0.84 33.23
N GLU A 907 12.46 1.90 32.81
CA GLU A 907 11.11 1.82 32.24
C GLU A 907 11.19 1.39 30.78
N HIS A 908 12.13 1.95 30.01
CA HIS A 908 12.36 1.58 28.62
C HIS A 908 12.71 0.09 28.43
N VAL A 909 13.51 -0.49 29.34
CA VAL A 909 13.85 -1.92 29.30
C VAL A 909 12.64 -2.83 29.62
N LYS A 910 11.63 -2.32 30.35
CA LYS A 910 10.41 -3.07 30.70
C LYS A 910 9.30 -2.97 29.65
N ASP A 911 9.12 -1.79 29.04
CA ASP A 911 8.10 -1.53 28.03
C ASP A 911 8.64 -0.61 26.90
N PRO A 912 9.55 -1.12 26.05
CA PRO A 912 10.22 -0.32 25.01
C PRO A 912 9.31 0.16 23.88
N LEU A 913 8.02 -0.20 23.93
CA LEU A 913 6.98 0.23 22.99
C LEU A 913 5.94 1.16 23.65
N ASN A 914 6.11 1.50 24.94
CA ASN A 914 5.16 2.25 25.76
C ASN A 914 3.71 1.70 25.63
N ARG A 915 3.60 0.37 25.62
CA ARG A 915 2.36 -0.39 25.40
C ARG A 915 1.35 -0.22 26.54
N PHE A 916 1.83 0.15 27.74
CA PHE A 916 1.05 0.42 28.93
C PHE A 916 0.93 1.93 29.27
N TYR A 917 1.38 2.83 28.39
CA TYR A 917 1.20 4.29 28.50
C TYR A 917 1.80 4.90 29.78
N SER A 918 3.02 4.47 30.15
CA SER A 918 3.81 5.01 31.28
C SER A 918 4.30 6.44 31.06
N HIS A 919 4.39 6.89 29.80
CA HIS A 919 4.68 8.26 29.41
C HIS A 919 3.89 8.65 28.14
N PHE A 920 4.01 9.90 27.68
CA PHE A 920 3.52 10.24 26.34
C PHE A 920 4.56 9.80 25.29
N SER A 921 4.14 9.19 24.19
CA SER A 921 5.05 8.79 23.11
C SER A 921 5.40 9.97 22.21
N LEU A 922 6.68 10.14 21.89
CA LEU A 922 7.13 11.12 20.89
C LEU A 922 6.55 10.74 19.51
N GLN A 923 5.84 11.66 18.86
CA GLN A 923 5.20 11.41 17.56
C GLN A 923 5.72 12.43 16.52
N ARG A 924 6.07 11.97 15.31
CA ARG A 924 6.38 12.87 14.19
C ARG A 924 5.09 13.51 13.70
N LEU A 925 5.09 14.80 13.39
CA LEU A 925 3.95 15.45 12.72
C LEU A 925 3.69 14.80 11.36
N ASP A 926 2.43 14.49 11.05
CA ASP A 926 2.06 13.98 9.72
C ASP A 926 2.21 15.05 8.61
N ALA A 927 2.15 14.64 7.35
CA ALA A 927 2.38 15.51 6.20
C ALA A 927 1.51 16.78 6.24
N GLU A 928 0.26 16.63 6.66
CA GLU A 928 -0.72 17.70 6.79
C GLU A 928 -0.36 18.64 7.96
N GLN A 929 -0.15 18.11 9.18
CA GLN A 929 0.31 18.89 10.33
C GLN A 929 1.60 19.66 10.05
N LEU A 930 2.57 19.01 9.41
CA LEU A 930 3.88 19.59 9.12
C LEU A 930 3.75 20.75 8.13
N ARG A 931 3.09 20.54 7.00
CA ARG A 931 2.93 21.57 5.96
C ARG A 931 2.08 22.74 6.45
N ASP A 932 0.97 22.45 7.13
CA ASP A 932 0.10 23.48 7.69
C ASP A 932 0.80 24.29 8.79
N SER A 933 1.65 23.65 9.60
CA SER A 933 2.49 24.34 10.60
C SER A 933 3.47 25.31 9.94
N ILE A 934 4.13 24.92 8.85
CA ILE A 934 5.08 25.80 8.11
C ILE A 934 4.35 27.05 7.60
N LEU A 935 3.21 26.88 6.92
CA LEU A 935 2.38 27.99 6.42
C LEU A 935 1.89 28.89 7.57
N PHE A 936 1.43 28.33 8.69
CA PHE A 936 0.83 29.07 9.80
C PHE A 936 1.85 29.94 10.55
N VAL A 937 3.03 29.39 10.87
CA VAL A 937 4.09 30.13 11.58
C VAL A 937 4.78 31.14 10.67
N ALA A 938 4.90 30.85 9.36
CA ALA A 938 5.30 31.85 8.37
C ALA A 938 4.26 32.99 8.30
N GLY A 939 2.97 32.65 8.34
CA GLY A 939 1.84 33.59 8.25
C GLY A 939 1.19 33.62 6.87
N ASP A 940 1.45 32.60 6.05
CA ASP A 940 0.98 32.43 4.67
C ASP A 940 -0.23 31.48 4.58
N LEU A 941 -0.62 30.80 5.68
CA LEU A 941 -1.78 29.89 5.70
C LEU A 941 -3.10 30.66 5.61
N ASP A 942 -3.94 30.36 4.62
CA ASP A 942 -5.34 30.76 4.72
C ASP A 942 -6.11 29.90 5.72
N THR A 943 -6.81 30.58 6.61
CA THR A 943 -7.63 30.05 7.71
C THR A 943 -9.10 30.45 7.56
N LYS A 944 -9.49 31.08 6.43
CA LYS A 944 -10.83 31.60 6.16
C LYS A 944 -11.57 30.81 5.09
N GLU A 945 -10.94 30.49 3.95
CA GLU A 945 -11.56 29.67 2.92
C GLU A 945 -11.38 28.17 3.23
N THR A 946 -12.50 27.51 3.53
CA THR A 946 -12.53 26.09 3.91
C THR A 946 -13.40 25.31 2.92
N GLY A 947 -12.89 24.18 2.42
CA GLY A 947 -13.58 23.30 1.47
C GLY A 947 -13.43 23.72 0.00
N GLY A 948 -14.30 23.17 -0.85
CA GLY A 948 -14.30 23.37 -2.31
C GLY A 948 -13.39 22.39 -3.08
N PRO A 949 -13.20 22.58 -4.40
CA PRO A 949 -12.39 21.67 -5.21
C PRO A 949 -10.95 21.50 -4.69
N ALA A 950 -10.41 20.28 -4.78
CA ALA A 950 -9.07 20.00 -4.28
C ALA A 950 -7.97 20.61 -5.16
N THR A 951 -7.09 21.40 -4.55
CA THR A 951 -6.00 22.13 -5.23
C THR A 951 -4.72 21.29 -5.27
N ALA A 952 -3.94 21.39 -6.35
CA ALA A 952 -2.63 20.73 -6.42
C ALA A 952 -1.67 21.29 -5.34
N LEU A 953 -0.82 20.45 -4.76
CA LEU A 953 0.27 20.95 -3.93
C LEU A 953 1.26 21.74 -4.78
N GLY A 954 1.82 22.80 -4.19
CA GLY A 954 2.70 23.73 -4.88
C GLY A 954 3.04 24.95 -4.03
N ILE A 955 3.85 25.83 -4.63
CA ILE A 955 4.40 27.03 -4.03
C ILE A 955 3.30 28.04 -3.65
N ASP A 956 2.23 28.11 -4.43
CA ASP A 956 1.15 29.11 -4.32
C ASP A 956 -0.18 28.51 -3.84
N ASN A 957 -0.14 27.35 -3.19
CA ASN A 957 -1.28 26.77 -2.49
C ASN A 957 -1.16 27.12 -1.00
N ASP A 958 -1.87 28.16 -0.57
CA ASP A 958 -1.91 28.69 0.80
C ASP A 958 -2.89 27.95 1.72
N LYS A 959 -3.69 27.01 1.19
CA LYS A 959 -4.76 26.33 1.94
C LYS A 959 -4.26 25.16 2.78
N ARG A 960 -5.07 24.81 3.80
CA ARG A 960 -4.94 23.59 4.62
C ARG A 960 -4.69 22.37 3.73
N THR A 961 -3.72 21.54 4.10
CA THR A 961 -3.27 20.40 3.30
C THR A 961 -4.32 19.29 3.17
N VAL A 962 -5.35 19.26 4.02
CA VAL A 962 -6.54 18.41 3.82
C VAL A 962 -7.36 18.77 2.57
N TYR A 963 -7.26 20.02 2.09
CA TYR A 963 -7.88 20.48 0.84
C TYR A 963 -6.97 20.31 -0.39
N ALA A 964 -5.76 19.76 -0.20
CA ALA A 964 -4.90 19.39 -1.30
C ALA A 964 -5.41 18.13 -2.02
N LYS A 965 -5.00 18.02 -3.28
CA LYS A 965 -5.39 16.96 -4.22
C LYS A 965 -4.73 15.62 -3.88
N VAL A 966 -5.55 14.62 -3.59
CA VAL A 966 -5.15 13.26 -3.26
C VAL A 966 -5.35 12.36 -4.48
N SER A 967 -4.28 11.72 -4.97
CA SER A 967 -4.34 10.86 -6.15
C SER A 967 -3.97 9.41 -5.82
N ARG A 968 -4.85 8.49 -6.24
CA ARG A 968 -4.68 7.02 -6.22
C ARG A 968 -3.72 6.55 -7.31
N PHE A 969 -3.64 7.27 -8.43
CA PHE A 969 -2.74 6.94 -9.54
C PHE A 969 -1.31 7.46 -9.35
N ARG A 970 -1.14 8.67 -8.79
CA ARG A 970 0.15 9.33 -8.56
C ARG A 970 0.05 10.23 -7.32
N ILE A 971 0.28 9.64 -6.15
CA ILE A 971 0.44 10.36 -4.88
C ILE A 971 1.50 11.46 -5.07
N ASP A 972 1.26 12.64 -4.50
CA ASP A 972 2.18 13.77 -4.59
C ASP A 972 3.52 13.45 -3.90
N PRO A 973 4.69 13.85 -4.45
CA PRO A 973 6.00 13.56 -3.85
C PRO A 973 6.16 14.02 -2.40
N PHE A 974 5.54 15.14 -1.98
CA PHE A 974 5.55 15.57 -0.58
C PHE A 974 4.76 14.60 0.30
N LEU A 975 3.53 14.27 -0.10
CA LEU A 975 2.68 13.34 0.64
C LEU A 975 3.36 11.96 0.76
N GLN A 976 3.95 11.46 -0.33
CA GLN A 976 4.70 10.21 -0.33
C GLN A 976 5.94 10.27 0.58
N ALA A 977 6.70 11.37 0.59
CA ALA A 977 7.90 11.51 1.41
C ALA A 977 7.60 11.55 2.92
N PHE A 978 6.44 12.06 3.33
CA PHE A 978 6.06 12.20 4.75
C PHE A 978 5.02 11.16 5.22
N ASP A 979 5.03 9.98 4.58
CA ASP A 979 4.27 8.77 4.95
C ASP A 979 2.72 8.89 4.87
N PHE A 980 2.21 9.65 3.90
CA PHE A 980 0.79 9.63 3.55
C PHE A 980 0.41 8.24 2.97
N PRO A 981 -0.67 7.60 3.45
CA PRO A 981 -0.99 6.22 3.06
C PRO A 981 -1.63 6.14 1.67
N ASN A 982 -1.62 4.96 1.05
CA ASN A 982 -2.14 4.77 -0.31
C ASN A 982 -3.68 4.87 -0.34
N PRO A 983 -4.27 5.88 -1.03
CA PRO A 983 -5.72 6.13 -1.05
C PRO A 983 -6.52 5.13 -1.92
N THR A 984 -5.89 4.08 -2.44
CA THR A 984 -6.55 2.99 -3.18
C THR A 984 -7.24 1.99 -2.25
N PHE A 985 -6.82 1.89 -0.98
CA PHE A 985 -7.32 0.93 0.00
C PHE A 985 -7.64 1.63 1.33
N THR A 986 -8.39 0.97 2.22
CA THR A 986 -8.58 1.45 3.60
C THR A 986 -7.24 1.44 4.33
N ALA A 987 -6.79 2.60 4.82
CA ALA A 987 -5.60 2.71 5.66
C ALA A 987 -6.00 2.79 7.14
N GLU A 988 -5.60 1.80 7.92
CA GLU A 988 -5.99 1.67 9.32
C GLU A 988 -5.08 2.43 10.30
N GLN A 989 -3.85 2.71 9.87
CA GLN A 989 -2.85 3.55 10.53
C GLN A 989 -1.93 4.17 9.47
N ARG A 990 -1.12 5.14 9.88
CA ARG A 990 0.04 5.59 9.11
C ARG A 990 1.30 5.03 9.75
N PHE A 991 2.22 4.56 8.93
CA PHE A 991 3.59 4.30 9.39
C PHE A 991 4.33 5.64 9.51
N SER A 992 5.27 5.74 10.44
CA SER A 992 6.14 6.92 10.55
C SER A 992 7.58 6.49 10.30
N THR A 993 8.13 6.88 9.16
CA THR A 993 9.54 6.74 8.84
C THR A 993 10.30 8.01 9.21
N ASN A 994 11.62 7.87 9.37
CA ASN A 994 12.58 8.94 9.59
C ASN A 994 13.74 8.72 8.61
N VAL A 995 13.59 9.19 7.37
CA VAL A 995 14.53 8.91 6.27
C VAL A 995 15.28 10.17 5.80
N PRO A 996 16.53 10.05 5.28
CA PRO A 996 17.30 11.20 4.81
C PRO A 996 16.58 12.06 3.77
N VAL A 997 15.69 11.48 2.96
CA VAL A 997 14.88 12.18 1.94
C VAL A 997 13.97 13.25 2.58
N GLN A 998 13.38 12.99 3.75
CA GLN A 998 12.55 13.95 4.49
C GLN A 998 13.36 15.17 4.93
N ARG A 999 14.64 14.99 5.30
CA ARG A 999 15.53 16.11 5.65
C ARG A 999 16.05 16.83 4.40
N LEU A 1000 16.29 16.11 3.31
CA LEU A 1000 16.59 16.70 2.01
C LEU A 1000 15.43 17.56 1.45
N TYR A 1001 14.18 17.28 1.82
CA TYR A 1001 13.03 18.14 1.48
C TYR A 1001 13.23 19.57 2.02
N PHE A 1002 13.43 19.75 3.33
CA PHE A 1002 13.71 21.08 3.91
C PHE A 1002 14.96 21.75 3.34
N MET A 1003 15.94 20.94 2.91
CA MET A 1003 17.18 21.44 2.32
C MET A 1003 17.08 21.86 0.84
N ASN A 1004 16.04 21.46 0.10
CA ASN A 1004 16.00 21.64 -1.36
C ASN A 1004 14.65 22.08 -1.94
N ASP A 1005 13.52 21.91 -1.24
CA ASP A 1005 12.21 22.15 -1.83
C ASP A 1005 11.84 23.65 -1.92
N PRO A 1006 11.42 24.16 -3.10
CA PRO A 1006 11.04 25.56 -3.30
C PRO A 1006 9.94 26.09 -2.35
N PHE A 1007 9.01 25.24 -1.90
CA PHE A 1007 7.99 25.64 -0.94
C PHE A 1007 8.63 26.05 0.39
N VAL A 1008 9.59 25.28 0.90
CA VAL A 1008 10.26 25.58 2.18
C VAL A 1008 11.11 26.84 2.07
N TYR A 1009 11.74 27.10 0.92
CA TYR A 1009 12.42 28.39 0.67
C TYR A 1009 11.45 29.58 0.67
N LYS A 1010 10.29 29.51 -0.01
CA LYS A 1010 9.28 30.59 0.02
C LYS A 1010 8.78 30.85 1.45
N GLN A 1011 8.44 29.80 2.19
CA GLN A 1011 7.93 29.95 3.56
C GLN A 1011 8.99 30.47 4.54
N ALA A 1012 10.27 30.13 4.33
CA ALA A 1012 11.36 30.68 5.12
C ALA A 1012 11.59 32.18 4.84
N GLU A 1013 11.32 32.63 3.61
CA GLU A 1013 11.26 34.04 3.26
C GLU A 1013 10.07 34.77 3.89
N VAL A 1014 8.86 34.21 3.81
CA VAL A 1014 7.68 34.83 4.44
C VAL A 1014 7.89 34.96 5.96
N LEU A 1015 8.42 33.93 6.62
CA LEU A 1015 8.79 33.97 8.04
C LEU A 1015 9.88 35.03 8.33
N SER A 1016 10.96 35.06 7.53
CA SER A 1016 12.01 36.09 7.62
C SER A 1016 11.42 37.50 7.55
N ASN A 1017 10.56 37.75 6.57
CA ASN A 1017 9.93 39.06 6.37
C ASN A 1017 8.94 39.41 7.51
N ARG A 1018 8.24 38.42 8.09
CA ARG A 1018 7.37 38.58 9.27
C ARG A 1018 8.15 38.99 10.52
N VAL A 1019 9.37 38.48 10.73
CA VAL A 1019 10.18 38.81 11.92
C VAL A 1019 11.12 40.01 11.72
N TYR A 1020 11.49 40.35 10.49
CA TYR A 1020 12.48 41.41 10.19
C TYR A 1020 12.23 42.77 10.90
N PRO A 1021 10.98 43.25 11.07
CA PRO A 1021 10.68 44.52 11.76
C PRO A 1021 10.91 44.51 13.27
N LYS A 1022 11.19 43.35 13.90
CA LYS A 1022 11.23 43.19 15.36
C LYS A 1022 12.48 43.78 16.05
N GLY A 1023 13.33 44.51 15.32
CA GLY A 1023 14.51 45.20 15.84
C GLY A 1023 15.82 44.57 15.41
N ASN A 1024 16.73 44.34 16.37
CA ASN A 1024 18.03 43.69 16.12
C ASN A 1024 17.89 42.16 16.01
N ASP A 1025 18.97 41.48 15.59
CA ASP A 1025 18.90 40.05 15.33
C ASP A 1025 18.63 39.21 16.59
N ALA A 1026 19.03 39.66 17.78
CA ALA A 1026 18.66 38.99 19.03
C ALA A 1026 17.14 39.04 19.27
N ALA A 1027 16.48 40.17 18.99
CA ALA A 1027 15.03 40.29 19.07
C ALA A 1027 14.31 39.49 17.96
N ARG A 1028 14.85 39.47 16.73
CA ARG A 1028 14.34 38.65 15.62
C ARG A 1028 14.42 37.15 15.91
N ILE A 1029 15.56 36.66 16.41
CA ILE A 1029 15.71 35.25 16.85
C ILE A 1029 14.71 34.94 17.97
N THR A 1030 14.56 35.85 18.94
CA THR A 1030 13.61 35.68 20.05
C THR A 1030 12.17 35.54 19.56
N GLU A 1031 11.73 36.36 18.61
CA GLU A 1031 10.40 36.22 18.02
C GLU A 1031 10.25 34.97 17.15
N THR A 1032 11.29 34.61 16.38
CA THR A 1032 11.26 33.39 15.55
C THR A 1032 11.08 32.14 16.41
N TYR A 1033 11.76 32.07 17.56
CA TYR A 1033 11.58 31.00 18.53
C TYR A 1033 10.19 31.02 19.21
N ARG A 1034 9.62 32.20 19.48
CA ARG A 1034 8.24 32.31 19.97
C ARG A 1034 7.23 31.79 18.95
N LEU A 1035 7.39 32.12 17.67
CA LEU A 1035 6.50 31.66 16.59
C LEU A 1035 6.61 30.15 16.30
N LEU A 1036 7.83 29.59 16.28
CA LEU A 1036 8.05 28.18 15.93
C LEU A 1036 7.85 27.21 17.10
N PHE A 1037 8.31 27.60 18.30
CA PHE A 1037 8.41 26.71 19.46
C PHE A 1037 7.61 27.21 20.66
N GLY A 1038 7.03 28.41 20.61
CA GLY A 1038 6.26 28.94 21.74
C GLY A 1038 7.09 29.32 22.95
N ARG A 1039 8.41 29.54 22.79
CA ARG A 1039 9.34 29.88 23.89
C ARG A 1039 10.39 30.88 23.44
N ALA A 1040 11.12 31.45 24.39
CA ALA A 1040 12.37 32.14 24.09
C ALA A 1040 13.49 31.12 23.70
N PRO A 1041 14.51 31.55 22.93
CA PRO A 1041 15.73 30.78 22.77
C PRO A 1041 16.49 30.72 24.10
N THR A 1042 17.15 29.60 24.36
CA THR A 1042 18.15 29.53 25.44
C THR A 1042 19.37 30.39 25.09
N PRO A 1043 20.21 30.79 26.06
CA PRO A 1043 21.42 31.57 25.78
C PRO A 1043 22.36 30.93 24.76
N ALA A 1044 22.43 29.59 24.72
CA ALA A 1044 23.23 28.85 23.75
C ALA A 1044 22.64 28.92 22.33
N GLU A 1045 21.32 28.76 22.18
CA GLU A 1045 20.62 28.87 20.89
C GLU A 1045 20.67 30.29 20.33
N LEU A 1046 20.48 31.29 21.20
CA LEU A 1046 20.59 32.71 20.82
C LEU A 1046 22.01 33.04 20.33
N GLN A 1047 23.05 32.58 21.05
CA GLN A 1047 24.44 32.77 20.63
C GLN A 1047 24.75 32.03 19.32
N ALA A 1048 24.23 30.81 19.14
CA ALA A 1048 24.39 30.04 17.90
C ALA A 1048 23.71 30.72 16.70
N GLY A 1049 22.51 31.27 16.87
CA GLY A 1049 21.80 32.03 15.84
C GLY A 1049 22.52 33.33 15.46
N ILE A 1050 22.99 34.10 16.46
CA ILE A 1050 23.81 35.30 16.23
C ILE A 1050 25.10 34.96 15.48
N GLU A 1051 25.74 33.82 15.76
CA GLU A 1051 26.94 33.41 15.06
C GLU A 1051 26.66 32.88 13.64
N PHE A 1052 25.57 32.13 13.45
CA PHE A 1052 25.11 31.69 12.13
C PHE A 1052 24.88 32.88 11.18
N LEU A 1053 24.20 33.93 11.66
CA LEU A 1053 23.89 35.13 10.86
C LEU A 1053 25.14 35.96 10.51
N LYS A 1054 26.23 35.88 11.29
CA LYS A 1054 27.53 36.51 10.95
C LYS A 1054 28.37 35.66 9.99
N THR A 1055 28.31 34.34 10.13
CA THR A 1055 29.20 33.40 9.43
C THR A 1055 28.61 32.86 8.13
N THR A 1056 27.31 33.02 7.90
CA THR A 1056 26.62 32.73 6.65
C THR A 1056 26.71 33.96 5.73
N PRO A 1057 27.54 33.97 4.67
CA PRO A 1057 27.53 35.06 3.71
C PRO A 1057 26.26 35.02 2.86
N ASP A 1058 25.74 36.19 2.49
CA ASP A 1058 24.76 36.33 1.41
C ASP A 1058 25.44 35.91 0.08
N LYS A 1059 25.32 34.62 -0.28
CA LYS A 1059 26.10 33.99 -1.36
C LYS A 1059 25.74 34.57 -2.74
N PRO A 1060 26.64 35.29 -3.43
CA PRO A 1060 26.37 35.75 -4.79
C PRO A 1060 26.29 34.54 -5.73
N GLY A 1061 25.10 34.24 -6.24
CA GLY A 1061 24.87 33.18 -7.22
C GLY A 1061 24.15 31.91 -6.71
N TYR A 1062 23.85 31.79 -5.41
CA TYR A 1062 22.82 30.84 -4.96
C TYR A 1062 21.46 31.51 -5.10
N MET A 1063 20.70 31.08 -6.11
CA MET A 1063 19.40 31.61 -6.44
C MET A 1063 18.32 30.54 -6.39
N VAL A 1064 17.19 30.87 -5.74
CA VAL A 1064 15.91 30.16 -5.92
C VAL A 1064 15.00 31.12 -6.67
N ASN A 1065 14.36 30.65 -7.75
CA ASN A 1065 13.53 31.48 -8.64
C ASN A 1065 14.22 32.77 -9.15
N GLN A 1066 15.55 32.72 -9.35
CA GLN A 1066 16.42 33.86 -9.75
C GLN A 1066 16.64 34.95 -8.69
N GLU A 1067 16.13 34.80 -7.47
CA GLU A 1067 16.38 35.73 -6.36
C GLU A 1067 17.52 35.27 -5.43
N PRO A 1068 18.33 36.19 -4.89
CA PRO A 1068 19.39 35.86 -3.95
C PRO A 1068 18.84 35.44 -2.57
N ILE A 1069 19.43 34.40 -2.00
CA ILE A 1069 19.12 33.95 -0.63
C ILE A 1069 19.94 34.75 0.38
N SER A 1070 19.29 35.28 1.43
CA SER A 1070 19.97 35.96 2.53
C SER A 1070 20.18 35.08 3.75
N ALA A 1071 21.11 35.45 4.63
CA ALA A 1071 21.38 34.73 5.88
C ALA A 1071 20.13 34.52 6.78
N TRP A 1072 19.17 35.44 6.76
CA TRP A 1072 17.90 35.29 7.49
C TRP A 1072 16.93 34.30 6.85
N LYS A 1073 16.81 34.27 5.51
CA LYS A 1073 16.05 33.22 4.79
C LYS A 1073 16.62 31.84 5.14
N GLU A 1074 17.94 31.70 5.17
CA GLU A 1074 18.61 30.45 5.56
C GLU A 1074 18.37 30.05 7.03
N TYR A 1075 18.45 31.00 7.97
CA TYR A 1075 18.26 30.67 9.40
C TYR A 1075 16.82 30.20 9.69
N CYS A 1076 15.81 30.87 9.12
CA CYS A 1076 14.41 30.43 9.22
C CYS A 1076 14.23 29.00 8.66
N ARG A 1077 14.87 28.70 7.53
CA ARG A 1077 14.84 27.37 6.89
C ARG A 1077 15.47 26.27 7.75
N VAL A 1078 16.60 26.55 8.39
CA VAL A 1078 17.25 25.62 9.32
C VAL A 1078 16.34 25.31 10.51
N LEU A 1079 15.63 26.31 11.06
CA LEU A 1079 14.72 26.09 12.18
C LEU A 1079 13.46 25.27 11.83
N PHE A 1080 12.98 25.30 10.58
CA PHE A 1080 11.93 24.37 10.13
C PHE A 1080 12.38 22.90 10.17
N SER A 1081 13.66 22.63 9.89
CA SER A 1081 14.25 21.28 9.95
C SER A 1081 14.64 20.81 11.36
N SER A 1082 14.12 21.46 12.41
CA SER A 1082 14.45 21.14 13.81
C SER A 1082 13.47 20.13 14.42
N ASN A 1083 13.99 19.27 15.31
CA ASN A 1083 13.16 18.23 15.93
C ASN A 1083 12.05 18.81 16.84
N GLU A 1084 12.23 19.98 17.45
CA GLU A 1084 11.16 20.63 18.24
C GLU A 1084 10.03 21.19 17.35
N PHE A 1085 10.30 21.42 16.05
CA PHE A 1085 9.28 21.75 15.07
C PHE A 1085 8.60 20.49 14.49
N GLU A 1086 9.38 19.49 14.08
CA GLU A 1086 8.91 18.26 13.42
C GLU A 1086 8.22 17.23 14.33
N PHE A 1087 8.37 17.33 15.66
CA PHE A 1087 7.83 16.35 16.62
C PHE A 1087 6.85 16.96 17.64
N LEU A 1088 5.97 16.07 18.12
CA LEU A 1088 4.99 16.24 19.18
C LEU A 1088 5.51 15.54 20.45
N ASN A 1089 5.57 16.29 21.55
CA ASN A 1089 6.12 15.87 22.86
C ASN A 1089 5.07 15.87 23.97
#